data_AF-A0A8H4TBS5-F1
#
_entry.id   AF-A0A8H4TBS5-F1
#
_cell.length_a   1.000
_cell.length_b   1.000
_cell.length_c   1.000
_cell.angle_alpha   90.00
_cell.angle_beta   90.00
_cell.angle_gamma   90.00
#
_symmetry.space_group_name_H-M   'P 1'
#
loop_
_entity.id
_entity.type
_entity.pdbx_description
1 polymer ?
#
loop_
_entity_poly.entity_id
_entity_poly.type
_entity_poly.pdbx_seq_one_letter_code
_entity_poly.pdbx_strand_id
1 'polypeptide(L)'
;MEREDTSLLGSRPSTATEPQVTQRPQPGLDSWSGFSPSFKYCIGLELLCELAMMILTVPMVSALERALCLRYYHDNVPTPELCKAPSIQRNLAEIRGWAAFFETFSAIIVAPPIGRIADHRGQRGVFMIIVMGILMSLTWTLIVPTSHVLPIKMLWASAVFLLVGGGSEVALVNLVLFFFIMPALLRIVTQYLKPTPQVLNLAIVRASLSLLFLGSLLLAFATSSALLIAATMIYGLGFGARSTLLSLVTSWIDPKRAGTLFSAVFLVERIGMLGGETLVQNVLGISLGLQDPWKGLPFISIAITALPVHNHLDGTLCWPQQIDRNMEVNTELFRSMPSRTASRSSSSYFQSSDSQTHLDQPEAWSSLAPRRPQTSLSEYSGYDHSGNSTRPYISRPSTVRPGSRPGTASGRKSRNGTASSILGLSEAQTIVCAVSEARGVSPAVGIAFVNISLGEAVISQICDNQSYVKTIHKIQLSAPSRILFMTTACPPNNPSSLFSLVQDLIPEVQIDAMERSAWSETEGLEYIHNLAFKDDIKPLKVATQGKFYAISSLAAAVKYIQQHFSINFVPHSLRIQYRPSEDTMMIDISAIQSLEIMQNIHNPKSKDSLFGLLNHTCTPMGSRMLRSNILQPPTRPDLFITPRYDALDELTTNEEMFLEIRKGKFRKSIPELHTALGPANSLLLTKVRELCRPQITSHSLNKIRQTIEADVTYMKSALDLRNQRTFAVKAGINGMLDVARQTYKELTEDIHKHIDVLNEVHGLDANLRYDNGRKYWLRLRAADFDDRPLPDLLINVVRKKDKIECQTLDLVKLNLRLSDTSNEVVIRSDKVVQDLLKELRSDIPHLFRVCESVALVDMISSFAQLATTRDYVKPDLGTTLALKAARHPVLDRTMNGKFVPNDYYSTEQYCFHVVTGCNMSGKSTYIRAVALLQIMAQIGSFVPAEYAAFSMVHSIFARVSLDDNIESNLSTFSVEMREMSFILRNIDDKSLAVIDELGRATSNRDGLAIAIAMSETLIQSKASVWFATHYIDLTKVLADHPGILNLHLAATTSTTEDGLPHITMLYKATSGAIRGEEHYGINLARAIGLPQSFIDKAEEVAKDIRRRRETTKRSSESTRLVARRKLILNLQDALRRAKDSGSEEALPGYLQRLQEDFVARMEEVDNM
;
A
#
# COMPACT_ATOMS: atom_id res chain seq x y z
N MET A 1 -55.17 38.18 17.86
CA MET A 1 -56.63 38.33 17.97
C MET A 1 -57.24 36.96 18.22
N GLU A 2 -58.50 36.97 18.64
CA GLU A 2 -59.40 35.92 19.15
C GLU A 2 -59.16 34.45 18.67
N ARG A 3 -59.50 33.39 19.44
CA ARG A 3 -60.82 33.01 19.99
C ARG A 3 -61.90 32.95 18.89
N GLU A 4 -62.92 32.10 18.94
CA GLU A 4 -63.19 30.82 19.63
C GLU A 4 -64.31 30.20 18.77
N ASP A 5 -64.37 28.87 18.57
CA ASP A 5 -65.67 28.17 18.54
C ASP A 5 -65.54 26.64 18.42
N THR A 6 -66.64 25.94 18.75
CA THR A 6 -66.62 24.51 19.06
C THR A 6 -67.83 23.74 18.54
N SER A 7 -67.58 22.48 18.13
CA SER A 7 -68.53 21.34 18.20
C SER A 7 -69.70 21.32 17.18
N LEU A 8 -70.40 20.22 16.88
CA LEU A 8 -70.33 18.83 17.38
C LEU A 8 -70.95 17.85 16.32
N LEU A 9 -70.88 16.54 16.61
CA LEU A 9 -71.55 15.38 15.98
C LEU A 9 -70.89 14.81 14.69
N GLY A 10 -70.51 13.52 14.65
CA GLY A 10 -70.57 12.53 15.74
C GLY A 10 -70.06 11.10 15.47
N SER A 11 -70.21 10.28 16.53
CA SER A 11 -70.11 8.80 16.57
C SER A 11 -68.78 8.06 16.28
N ARG A 12 -67.94 7.98 17.33
CA ARG A 12 -67.22 6.78 17.83
C ARG A 12 -66.17 6.06 16.94
N PRO A 13 -64.86 6.30 17.21
CA PRO A 13 -63.80 5.29 17.06
C PRO A 13 -63.64 4.43 18.34
N SER A 14 -63.08 3.23 18.23
CA SER A 14 -62.77 2.34 19.36
C SER A 14 -61.25 2.24 19.62
N THR A 15 -60.79 2.92 20.68
CA THR A 15 -59.64 2.56 21.53
C THR A 15 -58.39 1.95 20.88
N ALA A 16 -57.35 2.76 20.70
CA ALA A 16 -55.96 2.29 20.62
C ALA A 16 -55.24 2.65 21.93
N THR A 17 -54.72 1.65 22.65
CA THR A 17 -54.00 1.82 23.93
C THR A 17 -52.54 1.37 23.80
N GLU A 18 -51.70 2.01 24.63
CA GLU A 18 -50.31 1.74 25.01
C GLU A 18 -49.54 0.54 24.39
N PRO A 19 -48.30 0.74 23.91
CA PRO A 19 -47.46 -0.35 23.43
C PRO A 19 -46.76 -1.09 24.59
N GLN A 20 -47.30 -2.23 25.02
CA GLN A 20 -46.55 -3.23 25.80
C GLN A 20 -46.61 -4.65 25.23
N VAL A 21 -45.41 -5.22 25.06
CA VAL A 21 -45.02 -6.63 25.23
C VAL A 21 -46.00 -7.71 24.73
N THR A 22 -45.88 -8.07 23.44
CA THR A 22 -46.20 -9.42 22.92
C THR A 22 -45.25 -9.77 21.79
N GLN A 23 -44.93 -11.04 21.46
CA GLN A 23 -44.84 -12.28 22.25
C GLN A 23 -43.84 -13.20 21.51
N ARG A 24 -43.23 -14.21 22.17
CA ARG A 24 -42.38 -15.19 21.46
C ARG A 24 -43.25 -16.19 20.68
N PRO A 25 -42.94 -16.51 19.41
CA PRO A 25 -43.48 -17.70 18.78
C PRO A 25 -42.99 -18.95 19.52
N GLN A 26 -43.90 -19.90 19.78
CA GLN A 26 -43.54 -21.25 20.21
C GLN A 26 -43.05 -22.08 18.99
N PRO A 27 -42.21 -23.11 19.19
CA PRO A 27 -41.67 -23.91 18.08
C PRO A 27 -42.74 -24.83 17.46
N GLY A 28 -43.43 -24.35 16.43
CA GLY A 28 -44.22 -25.18 15.52
C GLY A 28 -43.34 -26.06 14.62
N LEU A 29 -43.85 -27.21 14.20
CA LEU A 29 -43.04 -28.29 13.60
C LEU A 29 -42.68 -28.09 12.11
N ASP A 30 -43.11 -26.99 11.48
CA ASP A 30 -43.11 -26.78 10.02
C ASP A 30 -41.84 -26.13 9.43
N SER A 31 -40.69 -26.35 10.05
CA SER A 31 -39.39 -25.78 9.64
C SER A 31 -38.92 -26.18 8.23
N TRP A 32 -39.51 -27.23 7.66
CA TRP A 32 -39.13 -27.77 6.34
C TRP A 32 -39.76 -27.05 5.15
N SER A 33 -40.74 -26.17 5.38
CA SER A 33 -41.46 -25.44 4.31
C SER A 33 -40.52 -24.59 3.43
N GLY A 34 -39.65 -23.79 4.04
CA GLY A 34 -38.81 -22.78 3.38
C GLY A 34 -37.63 -23.26 2.52
N PHE A 35 -37.28 -24.55 2.51
CA PHE A 35 -36.18 -25.05 1.68
C PHE A 35 -36.60 -25.31 0.24
N SER A 36 -35.70 -25.01 -0.71
CA SER A 36 -35.93 -25.25 -2.14
C SER A 36 -36.13 -26.75 -2.46
N PRO A 37 -36.89 -27.11 -3.51
CA PRO A 37 -37.08 -28.51 -3.89
C PRO A 37 -35.75 -29.24 -4.13
N SER A 38 -34.79 -28.59 -4.80
CA SER A 38 -33.46 -29.14 -5.06
C SER A 38 -32.71 -29.53 -3.79
N PHE A 39 -32.78 -28.71 -2.73
CA PHE A 39 -32.14 -29.02 -1.44
C PHE A 39 -32.78 -30.25 -0.77
N LYS A 40 -34.12 -30.35 -0.82
CA LYS A 40 -34.87 -31.51 -0.31
C LYS A 40 -34.53 -32.78 -1.08
N TYR A 41 -34.44 -32.71 -2.41
CA TYR A 41 -34.00 -33.83 -3.26
C TYR A 41 -32.53 -34.20 -3.02
N CYS A 42 -31.61 -33.25 -2.82
CA CYS A 42 -30.21 -33.56 -2.56
C CYS A 42 -29.99 -34.20 -1.18
N ILE A 43 -30.65 -33.73 -0.12
CA ILE A 43 -30.60 -34.41 1.20
C ILE A 43 -31.27 -35.79 1.12
N GLY A 44 -32.38 -35.91 0.40
CA GLY A 44 -33.00 -37.21 0.14
C GLY A 44 -32.08 -38.17 -0.60
N LEU A 45 -31.31 -37.68 -1.58
CA LEU A 45 -30.33 -38.45 -2.34
C LEU A 45 -29.10 -38.82 -1.49
N GLU A 46 -28.59 -37.91 -0.65
CA GLU A 46 -27.49 -38.16 0.28
C GLU A 46 -27.87 -39.22 1.32
N LEU A 47 -29.06 -39.09 1.93
CA LEU A 47 -29.62 -40.08 2.83
C LEU A 47 -29.86 -41.42 2.14
N LEU A 48 -30.30 -41.43 0.87
CA LEU A 48 -30.44 -42.64 0.05
C LEU A 48 -29.09 -43.27 -0.30
N CYS A 49 -28.03 -42.48 -0.50
CA CYS A 49 -26.68 -43.00 -0.75
C CYS A 49 -26.08 -43.62 0.51
N GLU A 50 -26.21 -42.99 1.68
CA GLU A 50 -25.80 -43.55 2.97
C GLU A 50 -26.60 -44.82 3.32
N LEU A 51 -27.93 -44.80 3.14
CA LEU A 51 -28.78 -45.99 3.27
C LEU A 51 -28.36 -47.08 2.28
N ALA A 52 -28.12 -46.75 1.01
CA ALA A 52 -27.71 -47.72 0.00
C ALA A 52 -26.36 -48.35 0.35
N MET A 53 -25.37 -47.58 0.80
CA MET A 53 -24.08 -48.10 1.24
C MET A 53 -24.21 -49.00 2.47
N MET A 54 -24.95 -48.60 3.50
CA MET A 54 -25.22 -49.45 4.67
C MET A 54 -25.96 -50.74 4.28
N ILE A 55 -26.99 -50.64 3.44
CA ILE A 55 -27.75 -51.78 2.91
C ILE A 55 -26.87 -52.70 2.06
N LEU A 56 -25.87 -52.18 1.35
CA LEU A 56 -24.91 -52.97 0.56
C LEU A 56 -23.91 -53.74 1.43
N THR A 57 -23.55 -53.21 2.61
CA THR A 57 -22.56 -53.86 3.47
C THR A 57 -22.99 -55.25 3.96
N VAL A 58 -24.27 -55.43 4.28
CA VAL A 58 -24.83 -56.69 4.81
C VAL A 58 -24.71 -57.85 3.80
N PRO A 59 -25.23 -57.76 2.55
CA PRO A 59 -25.05 -58.81 1.55
C PRO A 59 -23.59 -58.94 1.09
N MET A 60 -22.79 -57.86 1.06
CA MET A 60 -21.35 -57.96 0.76
C MET A 60 -20.59 -58.80 1.80
N VAL A 61 -20.87 -58.58 3.09
CA VAL A 61 -20.28 -59.37 4.18
C VAL A 61 -20.74 -60.82 4.11
N SER A 62 -22.03 -61.08 3.88
CA SER A 62 -22.54 -62.44 3.72
C SER A 62 -21.97 -63.16 2.49
N ALA A 63 -21.73 -62.46 1.39
CA ALA A 63 -21.06 -62.99 0.21
C ALA A 63 -19.59 -63.35 0.49
N LEU A 64 -18.85 -62.50 1.20
CA LEU A 64 -17.47 -62.76 1.62
C LEU A 64 -17.37 -63.92 2.62
N GLU A 65 -18.27 -63.96 3.61
CA GLU A 65 -18.41 -65.06 4.58
C GLU A 65 -18.67 -66.39 3.86
N ARG A 66 -19.62 -66.42 2.92
CA ARG A 66 -19.94 -67.62 2.12
C ARG A 66 -18.79 -68.04 1.20
N ALA A 67 -18.11 -67.09 0.56
CA ALA A 67 -16.95 -67.36 -0.31
C ALA A 67 -15.75 -67.92 0.48
N LEU A 68 -15.48 -67.40 1.68
CA LEU A 68 -14.47 -67.94 2.60
C LEU A 68 -14.85 -69.35 3.08
N CYS A 69 -16.11 -69.54 3.49
CA CYS A 69 -16.63 -70.80 4.00
C CYS A 69 -16.56 -71.92 2.96
N LEU A 70 -16.96 -71.66 1.71
CA LEU A 70 -16.85 -72.61 0.59
C LEU A 70 -15.39 -73.02 0.30
N ARG A 71 -14.43 -72.08 0.38
CA ARG A 71 -13.01 -72.38 0.16
C ARG A 71 -12.32 -73.03 1.36
N TYR A 72 -12.85 -72.87 2.57
CA TYR A 72 -12.31 -73.53 3.76
C TYR A 72 -12.73 -75.01 3.86
N TYR A 73 -13.94 -75.34 3.39
CA TYR A 73 -14.54 -76.68 3.53
C TYR A 73 -14.58 -77.54 2.26
N HIS A 74 -14.05 -77.04 1.13
CA HIS A 74 -13.85 -77.73 -0.16
C HIS A 74 -14.91 -78.80 -0.50
N ASP A 75 -15.93 -78.36 -1.25
CA ASP A 75 -17.00 -79.16 -1.87
C ASP A 75 -18.01 -79.86 -0.93
N ASN A 76 -17.88 -79.74 0.39
CA ASN A 76 -19.00 -79.96 1.31
C ASN A 76 -19.90 -78.73 1.37
N VAL A 77 -21.21 -78.91 1.15
CA VAL A 77 -22.21 -77.81 1.18
C VAL A 77 -22.30 -77.23 2.60
N PRO A 78 -21.90 -75.97 2.83
CA PRO A 78 -21.79 -75.45 4.19
C PRO A 78 -23.14 -75.04 4.76
N THR A 79 -23.43 -75.47 5.99
CA THR A 79 -24.56 -74.96 6.77
C THR A 79 -24.24 -73.57 7.34
N PRO A 80 -25.25 -72.71 7.62
CA PRO A 80 -25.02 -71.35 8.11
C PRO A 80 -24.26 -71.26 9.44
N GLU A 81 -24.31 -72.33 10.24
CA GLU A 81 -23.61 -72.41 11.53
C GLU A 81 -22.11 -72.70 11.37
N LEU A 82 -21.72 -73.51 10.37
CA LEU A 82 -20.30 -73.81 10.09
C LEU A 82 -19.53 -72.56 9.65
N CYS A 83 -20.15 -71.67 8.86
CA CYS A 83 -19.52 -70.43 8.43
C CYS A 83 -19.29 -69.43 9.58
N LYS A 84 -20.00 -69.59 10.70
CA LYS A 84 -19.82 -68.80 11.94
C LYS A 84 -18.74 -69.35 12.87
N ALA A 85 -18.01 -70.39 12.47
CA ALA A 85 -16.83 -70.86 13.19
C ALA A 85 -15.82 -69.73 13.44
N PRO A 86 -15.24 -69.61 14.65
CA PRO A 86 -14.40 -68.46 15.02
C PRO A 86 -13.13 -68.33 14.17
N SER A 87 -12.64 -69.40 13.54
CA SER A 87 -11.55 -69.36 12.56
C SER A 87 -11.95 -68.62 11.26
N ILE A 88 -13.14 -68.88 10.72
CA ILE A 88 -13.65 -68.22 9.52
C ILE A 88 -13.98 -66.77 9.81
N GLN A 89 -14.62 -66.49 10.96
CA GLN A 89 -14.93 -65.12 11.38
C GLN A 89 -13.65 -64.30 11.65
N ARG A 90 -12.59 -64.90 12.19
CA ARG A 90 -11.27 -64.27 12.34
C ARG A 90 -10.63 -63.95 10.98
N ASN A 91 -10.67 -64.87 10.03
CA ASN A 91 -10.15 -64.64 8.67
C ASN A 91 -10.96 -63.58 7.91
N LEU A 92 -12.29 -63.55 8.09
CA LEU A 92 -13.18 -62.52 7.55
C LEU A 92 -12.87 -61.14 8.14
N ALA A 93 -12.65 -61.06 9.45
CA ALA A 93 -12.22 -59.83 10.13
C ALA A 93 -10.85 -59.36 9.65
N GLU A 94 -9.85 -60.25 9.54
CA GLU A 94 -8.51 -59.91 9.01
C GLU A 94 -8.60 -59.36 7.58
N ILE A 95 -9.34 -60.02 6.68
CA ILE A 95 -9.47 -59.60 5.28
C ILE A 95 -10.17 -58.24 5.17
N ARG A 96 -11.22 -58.00 5.97
CA ARG A 96 -11.92 -56.70 6.01
C ARG A 96 -11.09 -55.59 6.65
N GLY A 97 -10.34 -55.87 7.72
CA GLY A 97 -9.45 -54.92 8.37
C GLY A 97 -8.34 -54.44 7.43
N TRP A 98 -7.68 -55.38 6.72
CA TRP A 98 -6.69 -55.01 5.70
C TRP A 98 -7.30 -54.27 4.49
N ALA A 99 -8.51 -54.62 4.05
CA ALA A 99 -9.21 -53.86 3.01
C ALA A 99 -9.45 -52.41 3.43
N ALA A 100 -10.07 -52.19 4.60
CA ALA A 100 -10.32 -50.85 5.14
C ALA A 100 -9.03 -50.04 5.37
N PHE A 101 -7.94 -50.70 5.80
CA PHE A 101 -6.62 -50.10 5.91
C PHE A 101 -6.10 -49.60 4.55
N PHE A 102 -6.11 -50.43 3.51
CA PHE A 102 -5.60 -50.03 2.20
C PHE A 102 -6.47 -48.95 1.54
N GLU A 103 -7.78 -49.00 1.70
CA GLU A 103 -8.69 -47.96 1.19
C GLU A 103 -8.46 -46.62 1.91
N THR A 104 -8.31 -46.62 3.24
CA THR A 104 -7.96 -45.43 4.03
C THR A 104 -6.57 -44.88 3.66
N PHE A 105 -5.58 -45.75 3.45
CA PHE A 105 -4.24 -45.39 3.01
C PHE A 105 -4.23 -44.74 1.61
N SER A 106 -5.07 -45.22 0.69
CA SER A 106 -5.22 -44.60 -0.64
C SER A 106 -5.74 -43.15 -0.55
N ALA A 107 -6.71 -42.89 0.33
CA ALA A 107 -7.26 -41.56 0.55
C ALA A 107 -6.24 -40.60 1.21
N ILE A 108 -5.45 -41.10 2.18
CA ILE A 108 -4.37 -40.35 2.85
C ILE A 108 -3.35 -39.80 1.85
N ILE A 109 -2.88 -40.63 0.90
CA ILE A 109 -1.88 -40.23 -0.10
C ILE A 109 -2.46 -39.20 -1.09
N VAL A 110 -3.71 -39.39 -1.50
CA VAL A 110 -4.28 -38.72 -2.68
C VAL A 110 -5.07 -37.43 -2.33
N ALA A 111 -5.56 -37.27 -1.09
CA ALA A 111 -6.31 -36.08 -0.70
C ALA A 111 -5.51 -34.75 -0.80
N PRO A 112 -4.22 -34.65 -0.38
CA PRO A 112 -3.44 -33.43 -0.53
C PRO A 112 -3.17 -32.97 -1.98
N PRO A 113 -2.75 -33.82 -2.94
CA PRO A 113 -2.58 -33.40 -4.33
C PRO A 113 -3.92 -33.12 -5.02
N ILE A 114 -5.00 -33.87 -4.74
CA ILE A 114 -6.32 -33.60 -5.33
C ILE A 114 -6.89 -32.26 -4.85
N GLY A 115 -6.75 -31.90 -3.58
CA GLY A 115 -7.15 -30.60 -3.06
C GLY A 115 -6.52 -29.44 -3.84
N ARG A 116 -5.21 -29.51 -4.09
CA ARG A 116 -4.48 -28.51 -4.90
C ARG A 116 -4.90 -28.50 -6.37
N ILE A 117 -5.22 -29.65 -6.96
CA ILE A 117 -5.72 -29.72 -8.35
C ILE A 117 -7.13 -29.10 -8.44
N ALA A 118 -7.98 -29.31 -7.42
CA ALA A 118 -9.29 -28.67 -7.34
C ALA A 118 -9.19 -27.15 -7.17
N ASP A 119 -8.31 -26.68 -6.28
CA ASP A 119 -7.99 -25.26 -6.06
C ASP A 119 -7.50 -24.56 -7.36
N HIS A 120 -6.79 -25.28 -8.25
CA HIS A 120 -6.21 -24.71 -9.49
C HIS A 120 -7.00 -24.93 -10.80
N ARG A 121 -7.73 -26.04 -10.96
CA ARG A 121 -8.41 -26.41 -12.22
C ARG A 121 -9.94 -26.45 -12.14
N GLY A 122 -10.51 -26.25 -10.95
CA GLY A 122 -11.96 -26.23 -10.74
C GLY A 122 -12.55 -27.62 -10.47
N GLN A 123 -13.45 -27.67 -9.49
CA GLN A 123 -13.91 -28.91 -8.84
C GLN A 123 -14.69 -29.88 -9.76
N ARG A 124 -15.34 -29.39 -10.83
CA ARG A 124 -16.16 -30.24 -11.73
C ARG A 124 -15.34 -31.29 -12.49
N GLY A 125 -14.14 -30.93 -12.96
CA GLY A 125 -13.26 -31.87 -13.66
C GLY A 125 -12.66 -32.92 -12.72
N VAL A 126 -12.39 -32.53 -11.48
CA VAL A 126 -11.92 -33.44 -10.42
C VAL A 126 -13.01 -34.47 -10.07
N PHE A 127 -14.25 -34.03 -9.84
CA PHE A 127 -15.36 -34.90 -9.44
C PHE A 127 -15.56 -36.12 -10.35
N MET A 128 -15.50 -35.93 -11.68
CA MET A 128 -15.64 -37.03 -12.64
C MET A 128 -14.56 -38.10 -12.52
N ILE A 129 -13.33 -37.72 -12.14
CA ILE A 129 -12.22 -38.66 -11.91
C ILE A 129 -12.51 -39.51 -10.65
N ILE A 130 -13.07 -38.90 -9.59
CA ILE A 130 -13.41 -39.63 -8.35
C ILE A 130 -14.53 -40.65 -8.60
N VAL A 131 -15.59 -40.24 -9.32
CA VAL A 131 -16.69 -41.16 -9.67
C VAL A 131 -16.18 -42.36 -10.47
N MET A 132 -15.24 -42.16 -11.39
CA MET A 132 -14.63 -43.24 -12.17
C MET A 132 -13.87 -44.26 -11.29
N GLY A 133 -13.02 -43.80 -10.37
CA GLY A 133 -12.28 -44.69 -9.46
C GLY A 133 -13.17 -45.47 -8.50
N ILE A 134 -14.25 -44.84 -7.99
CA ILE A 134 -15.25 -45.52 -7.14
C ILE A 134 -15.94 -46.65 -7.92
N LEU A 135 -16.40 -46.39 -9.16
CA LEU A 135 -17.06 -47.40 -9.99
C LEU A 135 -16.13 -48.58 -10.32
N MET A 136 -14.85 -48.32 -10.62
CA MET A 136 -13.85 -49.37 -10.85
C MET A 136 -13.57 -50.20 -9.58
N SER A 137 -13.49 -49.57 -8.41
CA SER A 137 -13.33 -50.27 -7.14
C SER A 137 -14.54 -51.16 -6.82
N LEU A 138 -15.76 -50.64 -6.95
CA LEU A 138 -16.99 -51.38 -6.70
C LEU A 138 -17.11 -52.61 -7.62
N THR A 139 -16.83 -52.49 -8.92
CA THR A 139 -16.85 -53.67 -9.82
C THR A 139 -15.79 -54.71 -9.43
N TRP A 140 -14.60 -54.29 -9.01
CA TRP A 140 -13.57 -55.21 -8.51
C TRP A 140 -14.03 -55.98 -7.25
N THR A 141 -14.63 -55.28 -6.28
CA THR A 141 -15.13 -55.90 -5.04
C THR A 141 -16.28 -56.90 -5.26
N LEU A 142 -17.02 -56.80 -6.36
CA LEU A 142 -18.06 -57.76 -6.76
C LEU A 142 -17.48 -58.97 -7.52
N ILE A 143 -16.43 -58.77 -8.32
CA ILE A 143 -15.81 -59.82 -9.14
C ILE A 143 -14.97 -60.80 -8.29
N VAL A 144 -14.17 -60.29 -7.34
CA VAL A 144 -13.25 -61.17 -6.57
C VAL A 144 -13.99 -62.27 -5.79
N PRO A 145 -15.06 -62.00 -5.01
CA PRO A 145 -15.74 -63.03 -4.23
C PRO A 145 -16.58 -64.00 -5.06
N THR A 146 -17.05 -63.59 -6.24
CA THR A 146 -17.88 -64.40 -7.14
C THR A 146 -17.04 -65.29 -8.07
N SER A 147 -15.78 -64.94 -8.31
CA SER A 147 -14.85 -65.79 -9.06
C SER A 147 -14.36 -66.98 -8.22
N HIS A 148 -14.32 -68.17 -8.81
CA HIS A 148 -13.64 -69.33 -8.21
C HIS A 148 -12.11 -69.29 -8.38
N VAL A 149 -11.61 -68.50 -9.34
CA VAL A 149 -10.19 -68.50 -9.77
C VAL A 149 -9.32 -67.52 -8.98
N LEU A 150 -9.81 -66.30 -8.67
CA LEU A 150 -8.99 -65.29 -7.99
C LEU A 150 -8.90 -65.58 -6.48
N PRO A 151 -7.73 -65.45 -5.82
CA PRO A 151 -7.64 -65.57 -4.37
C PRO A 151 -8.34 -64.40 -3.68
N ILE A 152 -9.12 -64.67 -2.61
CA ILE A 152 -9.95 -63.66 -1.91
C ILE A 152 -9.11 -62.47 -1.40
N LYS A 153 -7.83 -62.66 -1.07
CA LYS A 153 -6.91 -61.57 -0.69
C LYS A 153 -6.68 -60.53 -1.80
N MET A 154 -7.04 -60.79 -3.07
CA MET A 154 -7.07 -59.77 -4.12
C MET A 154 -8.17 -58.72 -3.95
N LEU A 155 -9.08 -58.88 -2.98
CA LEU A 155 -10.01 -57.82 -2.57
C LEU A 155 -9.25 -56.54 -2.20
N TRP A 156 -8.08 -56.66 -1.58
CA TRP A 156 -7.20 -55.53 -1.20
C TRP A 156 -6.73 -54.67 -2.39
N ALA A 157 -6.82 -55.18 -3.63
CA ALA A 157 -6.53 -54.39 -4.82
C ALA A 157 -7.65 -53.40 -5.20
N SER A 158 -8.82 -53.42 -4.54
CA SER A 158 -9.88 -52.40 -4.68
C SER A 158 -9.31 -50.98 -4.48
N ALA A 159 -8.49 -50.82 -3.44
CA ALA A 159 -7.83 -49.58 -3.05
C ALA A 159 -6.92 -48.99 -4.15
N VAL A 160 -6.41 -49.81 -5.08
CA VAL A 160 -5.59 -49.31 -6.21
C VAL A 160 -6.44 -48.50 -7.18
N PHE A 161 -7.71 -48.87 -7.38
CA PHE A 161 -8.65 -48.08 -8.18
C PHE A 161 -9.08 -46.80 -7.46
N LEU A 162 -9.12 -46.80 -6.11
CA LEU A 162 -9.43 -45.60 -5.33
C LEU A 162 -8.30 -44.54 -5.36
N LEU A 163 -7.06 -44.92 -5.70
CA LEU A 163 -6.00 -43.93 -6.00
C LEU A 163 -6.38 -43.01 -7.18
N VAL A 164 -7.24 -43.47 -8.09
CA VAL A 164 -7.87 -42.65 -9.13
C VAL A 164 -9.02 -41.84 -8.52
N GLY A 165 -8.66 -40.80 -7.74
CA GLY A 165 -9.62 -39.82 -7.21
C GLY A 165 -9.72 -39.72 -5.69
N GLY A 166 -9.08 -40.59 -4.92
CA GLY A 166 -9.10 -40.56 -3.44
C GLY A 166 -10.32 -41.21 -2.79
N GLY A 167 -11.16 -41.90 -3.56
CA GLY A 167 -12.27 -42.72 -3.08
C GLY A 167 -13.57 -42.01 -2.68
N SER A 168 -14.52 -42.79 -2.17
CA SER A 168 -15.90 -42.37 -1.84
C SER A 168 -15.96 -41.19 -0.88
N GLU A 169 -15.17 -41.25 0.19
CA GLU A 169 -15.12 -40.24 1.25
C GLU A 169 -14.74 -38.85 0.71
N VAL A 170 -13.80 -38.81 -0.24
CA VAL A 170 -13.33 -37.56 -0.86
C VAL A 170 -14.35 -37.02 -1.87
N ALA A 171 -15.18 -37.88 -2.50
CA ALA A 171 -16.31 -37.43 -3.30
C ALA A 171 -17.38 -36.75 -2.43
N LEU A 172 -17.76 -37.36 -1.31
CA LEU A 172 -18.83 -36.88 -0.42
C LEU A 172 -18.52 -35.47 0.12
N VAL A 173 -17.31 -35.28 0.69
CA VAL A 173 -16.87 -34.00 1.25
C VAL A 173 -16.83 -32.89 0.19
N ASN A 174 -16.42 -33.18 -1.04
CA ASN A 174 -16.39 -32.19 -2.12
C ASN A 174 -17.79 -31.84 -2.67
N LEU A 175 -18.71 -32.80 -2.75
CA LEU A 175 -20.04 -32.59 -3.32
C LEU A 175 -20.97 -31.85 -2.36
N VAL A 176 -21.04 -32.29 -1.10
CA VAL A 176 -22.02 -31.79 -0.12
C VAL A 176 -21.61 -30.43 0.45
N LEU A 177 -20.34 -30.31 0.86
CA LEU A 177 -19.88 -29.21 1.71
C LEU A 177 -19.74 -27.90 0.93
N PHE A 178 -19.16 -27.95 -0.28
CA PHE A 178 -18.87 -26.77 -1.10
C PHE A 178 -20.04 -26.21 -1.90
N PHE A 179 -20.85 -27.07 -2.55
CA PHE A 179 -21.92 -26.58 -3.45
C PHE A 179 -23.15 -26.09 -2.70
N PHE A 180 -23.47 -26.64 -1.52
CA PHE A 180 -24.76 -26.40 -0.86
C PHE A 180 -24.65 -26.00 0.62
N ILE A 181 -23.86 -26.68 1.45
CA ILE A 181 -23.82 -26.38 2.88
C ILE A 181 -23.16 -25.01 3.15
N MET A 182 -21.92 -24.77 2.71
CA MET A 182 -21.20 -23.54 3.07
C MET A 182 -21.94 -22.25 2.66
N PRO A 183 -22.49 -22.11 1.42
CA PRO A 183 -23.25 -20.93 1.01
C PRO A 183 -24.55 -20.72 1.80
N ALA A 184 -25.20 -21.79 2.26
CA ALA A 184 -26.43 -21.71 3.04
C ALA A 184 -26.15 -21.37 4.51
N LEU A 185 -25.16 -22.02 5.13
CA LEU A 185 -24.79 -21.82 6.53
C LEU A 185 -24.29 -20.39 6.76
N LEU A 186 -23.52 -19.83 5.81
CA LEU A 186 -23.09 -18.43 5.82
C LEU A 186 -24.27 -17.45 5.77
N ARG A 187 -25.34 -17.75 5.00
CA ARG A 187 -26.57 -16.93 4.96
C ARG A 187 -27.39 -17.03 6.25
N ILE A 188 -27.54 -18.23 6.81
CA ILE A 188 -28.29 -18.44 8.06
C ILE A 188 -27.64 -17.68 9.22
N VAL A 189 -26.31 -17.81 9.39
CA VAL A 189 -25.56 -17.14 10.46
C VAL A 189 -25.58 -15.61 10.31
N THR A 190 -25.52 -15.09 9.09
CA THR A 190 -25.54 -13.64 8.85
C THR A 190 -26.92 -13.00 8.98
N GLN A 191 -28.02 -13.71 8.69
CA GLN A 191 -29.37 -13.16 8.82
C GLN A 191 -29.92 -13.15 10.25
N TYR A 192 -29.73 -14.21 11.04
CA TYR A 192 -30.64 -14.48 12.18
C TYR A 192 -30.13 -14.26 13.60
N LEU A 193 -28.82 -14.23 13.88
CA LEU A 193 -28.34 -14.34 15.27
C LEU A 193 -27.43 -13.20 15.76
N LYS A 194 -26.43 -12.76 14.98
CA LYS A 194 -25.47 -11.70 15.36
C LYS A 194 -24.56 -11.88 16.62
N PRO A 195 -24.32 -13.05 17.26
CA PRO A 195 -23.17 -13.19 18.15
C PRO A 195 -21.88 -13.32 17.30
N THR A 196 -20.71 -13.17 17.92
CA THR A 196 -19.44 -13.60 17.33
C THR A 196 -19.46 -15.13 17.16
N PRO A 197 -19.30 -15.68 15.93
CA PRO A 197 -19.58 -17.09 15.64
C PRO A 197 -18.67 -18.07 16.40
N GLN A 198 -17.46 -17.63 16.76
CA GLN A 198 -16.49 -18.38 17.55
C GLN A 198 -17.04 -18.84 18.91
N VAL A 199 -17.83 -17.99 19.60
CA VAL A 199 -18.38 -18.30 20.93
C VAL A 199 -19.47 -19.38 20.84
N LEU A 200 -20.34 -19.28 19.83
CA LEU A 200 -21.40 -20.27 19.59
C LEU A 200 -20.81 -21.63 19.16
N ASN A 201 -19.85 -21.62 18.22
CA ASN A 201 -19.16 -22.84 17.80
C ASN A 201 -18.43 -23.52 18.98
N LEU A 202 -17.73 -22.76 19.83
CA LEU A 202 -17.03 -23.29 21.00
C LEU A 202 -18.01 -23.91 22.03
N ALA A 203 -19.16 -23.28 22.27
CA ALA A 203 -20.18 -23.81 23.17
C ALA A 203 -20.78 -25.14 22.66
N ILE A 204 -21.03 -25.25 21.34
CA ILE A 204 -21.54 -26.49 20.74
C ILE A 204 -20.48 -27.61 20.78
N VAL A 205 -19.21 -27.30 20.46
CA VAL A 205 -18.11 -28.28 20.56
C VAL A 205 -17.97 -28.84 21.98
N ARG A 206 -18.08 -28.00 23.02
CA ARG A 206 -18.10 -28.44 24.43
C ARG A 206 -19.27 -29.38 24.73
N ALA A 207 -20.48 -29.03 24.29
CA ALA A 207 -21.67 -29.86 24.49
C ALA A 207 -21.54 -31.24 23.80
N SER A 208 -21.06 -31.26 22.56
CA SER A 208 -20.81 -32.51 21.82
C SER A 208 -19.71 -33.37 22.44
N LEU A 209 -18.60 -32.80 22.90
CA LEU A 209 -17.56 -33.54 23.63
C LEU A 209 -18.07 -34.13 24.95
N SER A 210 -18.91 -33.38 25.68
CA SER A 210 -19.54 -33.85 26.93
C SER A 210 -20.50 -35.02 26.68
N LEU A 211 -21.29 -34.95 25.61
CA LEU A 211 -22.18 -36.04 25.17
C LEU A 211 -21.41 -37.26 24.68
N LEU A 212 -20.29 -37.08 23.98
CA LEU A 212 -19.47 -38.18 23.49
C LEU A 212 -18.80 -38.93 24.66
N PHE A 213 -18.25 -38.20 25.64
CA PHE A 213 -17.73 -38.77 26.90
C PHE A 213 -18.80 -39.57 27.65
N LEU A 214 -19.98 -38.98 27.86
CA LEU A 214 -21.10 -39.62 28.55
C LEU A 214 -21.60 -40.86 27.79
N GLY A 215 -21.71 -40.78 26.46
CA GLY A 215 -22.10 -41.90 25.60
C GLY A 215 -21.11 -43.06 25.62
N SER A 216 -19.80 -42.78 25.56
CA SER A 216 -18.74 -43.80 25.71
C SER A 216 -18.77 -44.47 27.08
N LEU A 217 -19.01 -43.70 28.15
CA LEU A 217 -19.11 -44.24 29.51
C LEU A 217 -20.35 -45.13 29.67
N LEU A 218 -21.51 -44.71 29.14
CA LEU A 218 -22.73 -45.51 29.15
C LEU A 218 -22.60 -46.79 28.30
N LEU A 219 -21.90 -46.72 27.16
CA LEU A 219 -21.58 -47.90 26.33
C LEU A 219 -20.70 -48.92 27.07
N ALA A 220 -19.72 -48.45 27.84
CA ALA A 220 -18.82 -49.32 28.61
C ALA A 220 -19.54 -50.16 29.69
N PHE A 221 -20.69 -49.68 30.19
CA PHE A 221 -21.46 -50.32 31.26
C PHE A 221 -22.87 -50.78 30.83
N ALA A 222 -23.15 -50.86 29.53
CA ALA A 222 -24.47 -51.22 29.01
C ALA A 222 -24.79 -52.72 29.17
N THR A 223 -25.43 -53.08 30.29
CA THR A 223 -25.85 -54.47 30.61
C THR A 223 -27.21 -54.87 30.05
N SER A 224 -27.97 -53.95 29.45
CA SER A 224 -29.29 -54.22 28.85
C SER A 224 -29.40 -53.64 27.43
N SER A 225 -30.22 -54.25 26.58
CA SER A 225 -30.43 -53.82 25.20
C SER A 225 -31.03 -52.41 25.10
N ALA A 226 -31.94 -52.05 26.01
CA ALA A 226 -32.50 -50.70 26.08
C ALA A 226 -31.45 -49.65 26.45
N LEU A 227 -30.58 -49.95 27.43
CA LEU A 227 -29.49 -49.05 27.82
C LEU A 227 -28.43 -48.94 26.71
N LEU A 228 -28.15 -50.03 25.98
CA LEU A 228 -27.26 -50.04 24.83
C LEU A 228 -27.77 -49.13 23.70
N ILE A 229 -29.07 -49.17 23.38
CA ILE A 229 -29.71 -48.31 22.36
C ILE A 229 -29.70 -46.83 22.80
N ALA A 230 -29.97 -46.55 24.08
CA ALA A 230 -29.86 -45.18 24.61
C ALA A 230 -28.40 -44.67 24.57
N ALA A 231 -27.43 -45.51 24.92
CA ALA A 231 -26.01 -45.17 24.92
C ALA A 231 -25.45 -44.93 23.51
N THR A 232 -25.83 -45.74 22.51
CA THR A 232 -25.46 -45.49 21.11
C THR A 232 -26.08 -44.21 20.56
N MET A 233 -27.33 -43.88 20.93
CA MET A 233 -27.93 -42.59 20.56
C MET A 233 -27.19 -41.40 21.20
N ILE A 234 -26.86 -41.45 22.49
CA ILE A 234 -26.13 -40.37 23.18
C ILE A 234 -24.72 -40.21 22.61
N TYR A 235 -24.01 -41.32 22.36
CA TYR A 235 -22.70 -41.31 21.70
C TYR A 235 -22.77 -40.74 20.27
N GLY A 236 -23.80 -41.10 19.50
CA GLY A 236 -24.05 -40.57 18.16
C GLY A 236 -24.32 -39.05 18.14
N LEU A 237 -25.07 -38.53 19.12
CA LEU A 237 -25.26 -37.08 19.29
C LEU A 237 -23.95 -36.35 19.63
N GLY A 238 -23.04 -36.99 20.35
CA GLY A 238 -21.70 -36.48 20.61
C GLY A 238 -20.83 -36.30 19.36
N PHE A 239 -21.10 -37.04 18.28
CA PHE A 239 -20.32 -36.97 17.03
C PHE A 239 -20.48 -35.63 16.27
N GLY A 240 -21.47 -34.80 16.65
CA GLY A 240 -21.68 -33.43 16.13
C GLY A 240 -20.51 -32.45 16.35
N ALA A 241 -19.53 -32.81 17.20
CA ALA A 241 -18.28 -32.08 17.32
C ALA A 241 -17.51 -31.98 15.99
N ARG A 242 -17.61 -33.00 15.12
CA ARG A 242 -16.87 -33.10 13.84
C ARG A 242 -17.13 -31.90 12.92
N SER A 243 -18.40 -31.58 12.66
CA SER A 243 -18.79 -30.49 11.76
C SER A 243 -18.58 -29.10 12.38
N THR A 244 -18.68 -28.98 13.70
CA THR A 244 -18.52 -27.71 14.42
C THR A 244 -17.06 -27.34 14.68
N LEU A 245 -16.17 -28.31 14.92
CA LEU A 245 -14.71 -28.10 14.88
C LEU A 245 -14.26 -27.67 13.48
N LEU A 246 -14.79 -28.30 12.43
CA LEU A 246 -14.47 -27.94 11.05
C LEU A 246 -14.96 -26.52 10.69
N SER A 247 -16.15 -26.13 11.18
CA SER A 247 -16.66 -24.75 11.10
C SER A 247 -15.78 -23.74 11.87
N LEU A 248 -15.25 -24.13 13.04
CA LEU A 248 -14.33 -23.28 13.81
C LEU A 248 -12.99 -23.09 13.08
N VAL A 249 -12.36 -24.17 12.63
CA VAL A 249 -11.06 -24.14 11.92
C VAL A 249 -11.16 -23.38 10.59
N THR A 250 -12.26 -23.53 9.85
CA THR A 250 -12.48 -22.76 8.62
C THR A 250 -12.80 -21.28 8.88
N SER A 251 -13.26 -20.90 10.08
CA SER A 251 -13.44 -19.49 10.46
C SER A 251 -12.13 -18.74 10.77
N TRP A 252 -10.98 -19.44 10.79
CA TRP A 252 -9.67 -18.88 11.14
C TRP A 252 -8.73 -18.68 9.94
N ILE A 253 -9.11 -19.08 8.71
CA ILE A 253 -8.21 -19.17 7.56
C ILE A 253 -8.88 -18.65 6.27
N ASP A 254 -8.08 -18.03 5.39
CA ASP A 254 -8.52 -17.48 4.10
C ASP A 254 -9.33 -18.46 3.22
N PRO A 255 -10.50 -18.06 2.67
CA PRO A 255 -11.30 -18.91 1.79
C PRO A 255 -10.59 -19.30 0.49
N LYS A 256 -9.56 -18.55 0.07
CA LYS A 256 -8.71 -18.84 -1.10
C LYS A 256 -7.77 -20.04 -0.92
N ARG A 257 -7.69 -20.64 0.27
CA ARG A 257 -6.85 -21.82 0.57
C ARG A 257 -7.65 -23.00 1.15
N ALA A 258 -8.97 -22.94 1.01
CA ALA A 258 -9.89 -23.87 1.66
C ALA A 258 -9.65 -25.34 1.28
N GLY A 259 -9.49 -25.69 -0.01
CA GLY A 259 -9.30 -27.08 -0.44
C GLY A 259 -8.07 -27.72 0.20
N THR A 260 -6.93 -27.03 0.12
CA THR A 260 -5.68 -27.46 0.78
C THR A 260 -5.81 -27.60 2.32
N LEU A 261 -6.60 -26.74 3.00
CA LEU A 261 -6.87 -26.86 4.44
C LEU A 261 -7.76 -28.08 4.75
N PHE A 262 -8.85 -28.29 4.00
CA PHE A 262 -9.72 -29.45 4.17
C PHE A 262 -8.95 -30.75 3.97
N SER A 263 -8.09 -30.83 2.94
CA SER A 263 -7.20 -31.99 2.75
C SER A 263 -6.25 -32.21 3.92
N ALA A 264 -5.78 -31.17 4.60
CA ALA A 264 -4.89 -31.29 5.77
C ALA A 264 -5.64 -31.73 7.03
N VAL A 265 -6.85 -31.22 7.30
CA VAL A 265 -7.68 -31.69 8.42
C VAL A 265 -8.13 -33.13 8.21
N PHE A 266 -8.54 -33.48 6.98
CA PHE A 266 -8.89 -34.85 6.58
C PHE A 266 -7.67 -35.79 6.67
N LEU A 267 -6.46 -35.33 6.35
CA LEU A 267 -5.23 -36.11 6.53
C LEU A 267 -5.00 -36.47 8.01
N VAL A 268 -5.15 -35.50 8.93
CA VAL A 268 -5.02 -35.74 10.37
C VAL A 268 -6.14 -36.67 10.88
N GLU A 269 -7.39 -36.46 10.43
CA GLU A 269 -8.53 -37.32 10.75
C GLU A 269 -8.28 -38.78 10.32
N ARG A 270 -7.81 -39.00 9.08
CA ARG A 270 -7.57 -40.36 8.55
C ARG A 270 -6.31 -41.01 9.14
N ILE A 271 -5.28 -40.26 9.51
CA ILE A 271 -4.17 -40.79 10.32
C ILE A 271 -4.71 -41.26 11.70
N GLY A 272 -5.61 -40.48 12.31
CA GLY A 272 -6.31 -40.85 13.53
C GLY A 272 -7.15 -42.14 13.38
N MET A 273 -7.89 -42.30 12.28
CA MET A 273 -8.64 -43.52 11.99
C MET A 273 -7.74 -44.73 11.69
N LEU A 274 -6.67 -44.56 10.88
CA LEU A 274 -5.74 -45.63 10.51
C LEU A 274 -5.08 -46.26 11.74
N GLY A 275 -4.66 -45.43 12.71
CA GLY A 275 -4.20 -45.90 14.01
C GLY A 275 -5.34 -46.42 14.89
N GLY A 276 -6.45 -45.69 14.96
CA GLY A 276 -7.57 -45.97 15.85
C GLY A 276 -8.31 -47.28 15.56
N GLU A 277 -8.71 -47.52 14.31
CA GLU A 277 -9.46 -48.73 13.94
C GLU A 277 -8.63 -50.00 14.10
N THR A 278 -7.33 -49.96 13.75
CA THR A 278 -6.45 -51.11 13.92
C THR A 278 -6.16 -51.39 15.40
N LEU A 279 -6.02 -50.36 16.25
CA LEU A 279 -5.93 -50.53 17.71
C LEU A 279 -7.24 -51.08 18.29
N VAL A 280 -8.38 -50.48 17.94
CA VAL A 280 -9.71 -50.86 18.47
C VAL A 280 -10.09 -52.26 18.03
N GLN A 281 -9.85 -52.69 16.78
CA GLN A 281 -10.14 -54.05 16.34
C GLN A 281 -9.21 -55.09 16.99
N ASN A 282 -7.91 -54.79 17.18
CA ASN A 282 -7.01 -55.67 17.92
C ASN A 282 -7.41 -55.78 19.41
N VAL A 283 -7.78 -54.66 20.05
CA VAL A 283 -8.25 -54.66 21.44
C VAL A 283 -9.62 -55.33 21.57
N LEU A 284 -10.54 -55.20 20.61
CA LEU A 284 -11.77 -56.02 20.57
C LEU A 284 -11.44 -57.50 20.39
N GLY A 285 -10.51 -57.87 19.52
CA GLY A 285 -10.09 -59.26 19.31
C GLY A 285 -9.51 -59.91 20.56
N ILE A 286 -8.84 -59.12 21.42
CA ILE A 286 -8.37 -59.55 22.75
C ILE A 286 -9.54 -59.58 23.76
N SER A 287 -10.38 -58.53 23.78
CA SER A 287 -11.50 -58.37 24.71
C SER A 287 -12.59 -59.43 24.52
N LEU A 288 -12.85 -59.87 23.29
CA LEU A 288 -13.74 -60.99 22.96
C LEU A 288 -13.20 -62.35 23.42
N GLY A 289 -11.91 -62.44 23.76
CA GLY A 289 -11.29 -63.62 24.37
C GLY A 289 -11.33 -63.62 25.91
N LEU A 290 -11.88 -62.57 26.54
CA LEU A 290 -11.95 -62.42 28.00
C LEU A 290 -13.39 -62.59 28.50
N GLN A 291 -13.53 -63.20 29.68
CA GLN A 291 -14.82 -63.27 30.39
C GLN A 291 -15.16 -61.93 31.06
N ASP A 292 -16.45 -61.74 31.34
CA ASP A 292 -16.99 -60.49 31.90
C ASP A 292 -16.32 -60.11 33.24
N PRO A 293 -16.07 -58.82 33.50
CA PRO A 293 -16.68 -57.64 32.88
C PRO A 293 -15.86 -56.95 31.76
N TRP A 294 -14.74 -57.51 31.30
CA TRP A 294 -13.74 -56.80 30.48
C TRP A 294 -14.12 -56.51 29.01
N LYS A 295 -15.40 -56.62 28.65
CA LYS A 295 -15.92 -56.31 27.30
C LYS A 295 -16.07 -54.82 27.02
N GLY A 296 -16.21 -53.98 28.05
CA GLY A 296 -16.32 -52.52 27.93
C GLY A 296 -15.00 -51.78 27.72
N LEU A 297 -13.85 -52.46 27.81
CA LEU A 297 -12.50 -51.89 27.84
C LEU A 297 -12.19 -50.89 26.68
N PRO A 298 -12.58 -51.13 25.41
CA PRO A 298 -12.35 -50.18 24.32
C PRO A 298 -13.01 -48.82 24.56
N PHE A 299 -14.23 -48.80 25.08
CA PHE A 299 -15.02 -47.59 25.30
C PHE A 299 -14.51 -46.78 26.51
N ILE A 300 -13.95 -47.45 27.52
CA ILE A 300 -13.28 -46.80 28.66
C ILE A 300 -12.05 -46.01 28.19
N SER A 301 -11.27 -46.55 27.24
CA SER A 301 -10.13 -45.85 26.64
C SER A 301 -10.54 -44.56 25.90
N ILE A 302 -11.66 -44.61 25.18
CA ILE A 302 -12.23 -43.44 24.48
C ILE A 302 -12.72 -42.38 25.48
N ALA A 303 -13.37 -42.79 26.58
CA ALA A 303 -13.78 -41.87 27.64
C ALA A 303 -12.58 -41.18 28.33
N ILE A 304 -11.51 -41.93 28.64
CA ILE A 304 -10.29 -41.39 29.27
C ILE A 304 -9.59 -40.37 28.37
N THR A 305 -9.57 -40.58 27.06
CA THR A 305 -8.89 -39.67 26.10
C THR A 305 -9.66 -38.39 25.80
N ALA A 306 -10.99 -38.37 25.96
CA ALA A 306 -11.79 -37.15 25.80
C ALA A 306 -11.65 -36.15 26.97
N LEU A 307 -11.42 -36.64 28.19
CA LEU A 307 -11.46 -35.84 29.42
C LEU A 307 -10.42 -34.70 29.50
N PRO A 308 -9.14 -34.88 29.11
CA PRO A 308 -8.15 -33.79 29.14
C PRO A 308 -8.50 -32.65 28.17
N VAL A 309 -9.08 -32.98 27.01
CA VAL A 309 -9.44 -32.00 25.97
C VAL A 309 -10.59 -31.10 26.42
N HIS A 310 -11.55 -31.65 27.19
CA HIS A 310 -12.61 -30.87 27.82
C HIS A 310 -12.02 -29.85 28.83
N ASN A 311 -11.27 -30.34 29.82
CA ASN A 311 -10.73 -29.50 30.89
C ASN A 311 -9.79 -28.39 30.38
N HIS A 312 -9.02 -28.64 29.32
CA HIS A 312 -8.09 -27.65 28.77
C HIS A 312 -8.80 -26.44 28.11
N LEU A 313 -10.07 -26.59 27.74
CA LEU A 313 -10.90 -25.51 27.16
C LEU A 313 -11.49 -24.57 28.22
N ASP A 314 -11.52 -24.94 29.51
CA ASP A 314 -12.10 -24.10 30.56
C ASP A 314 -11.11 -23.09 31.17
N GLY A 315 -9.81 -23.40 31.15
CA GLY A 315 -8.76 -22.51 31.66
C GLY A 315 -8.48 -21.23 30.85
N THR A 316 -9.28 -20.90 29.83
CA THR A 316 -9.01 -19.81 28.87
C THR A 316 -10.11 -18.74 28.77
N LEU A 317 -11.08 -18.72 29.71
CA LEU A 317 -12.19 -17.75 29.70
C LEU A 317 -12.36 -17.02 31.04
N CYS A 318 -11.87 -15.78 31.09
CA CYS A 318 -12.31 -14.74 32.03
C CYS A 318 -12.54 -13.44 31.26
N TRP A 319 -13.79 -12.98 31.22
CA TRP A 319 -14.20 -11.72 30.58
C TRP A 319 -14.53 -10.65 31.64
N PRO A 320 -14.14 -9.39 31.45
CA PRO A 320 -14.60 -8.28 32.28
C PRO A 320 -15.58 -7.34 31.55
N GLN A 321 -16.78 -7.13 32.11
CA GLN A 321 -17.61 -5.94 31.86
C GLN A 321 -18.37 -5.53 33.12
N GLN A 322 -17.90 -4.44 33.76
CA GLN A 322 -18.68 -3.46 34.55
C GLN A 322 -19.36 -3.97 35.87
N ILE A 323 -19.59 -3.18 36.91
CA ILE A 323 -19.40 -1.73 37.12
C ILE A 323 -19.13 -1.40 38.63
N ASP A 324 -18.38 -0.33 38.89
CA ASP A 324 -18.28 0.52 40.10
C ASP A 324 -18.10 0.02 41.56
N ARG A 325 -17.50 0.96 42.33
CA ARG A 325 -17.56 1.23 43.79
C ARG A 325 -16.63 0.48 44.77
N ASN A 326 -15.68 1.30 45.22
CA ASN A 326 -15.28 1.53 46.62
C ASN A 326 -14.26 0.62 47.31
N MET A 327 -13.50 1.33 48.16
CA MET A 327 -12.82 0.89 49.38
C MET A 327 -11.42 0.28 49.25
N GLU A 328 -10.53 0.86 50.04
CA GLU A 328 -9.13 0.49 50.24
C GLU A 328 -8.99 -0.71 51.22
N VAL A 329 -7.74 -0.94 51.65
CA VAL A 329 -7.28 -1.52 52.93
C VAL A 329 -6.62 -2.90 52.85
N ASN A 330 -5.30 -2.88 53.11
CA ASN A 330 -4.37 -3.90 53.64
C ASN A 330 -4.20 -5.22 52.84
N THR A 331 -3.00 -5.71 52.45
CA THR A 331 -1.63 -5.79 53.03
C THR A 331 -1.35 -6.95 53.98
N GLU A 332 -0.16 -7.54 53.79
CA GLU A 332 0.61 -8.45 54.66
C GLU A 332 0.30 -9.97 54.70
N LEU A 333 1.34 -10.71 55.13
CA LEU A 333 1.40 -12.12 55.56
C LEU A 333 1.13 -13.19 54.46
N PHE A 334 2.01 -14.17 54.18
CA PHE A 334 3.29 -14.63 54.77
C PHE A 334 4.40 -14.64 53.67
N ARG A 335 5.70 -14.39 53.90
CA ARG A 335 6.73 -15.18 54.64
C ARG A 335 6.80 -16.68 54.20
N SER A 336 7.96 -17.31 54.00
CA SER A 336 9.37 -16.83 53.95
C SER A 336 10.32 -17.92 53.39
N MET A 337 11.44 -17.47 52.81
CA MET A 337 12.80 -18.05 52.76
C MET A 337 13.12 -19.40 53.49
N PRO A 338 14.07 -20.23 52.99
CA PRO A 338 15.49 -19.79 52.97
C PRO A 338 16.45 -20.25 51.86
N SER A 339 17.55 -19.49 51.81
CA SER A 339 18.83 -19.62 51.10
C SER A 339 19.47 -21.01 50.89
N ARG A 340 20.34 -21.11 49.87
CA ARG A 340 21.80 -21.30 50.11
C ARG A 340 22.70 -20.90 48.93
N THR A 341 23.97 -20.68 49.25
CA THR A 341 25.07 -20.25 48.37
C THR A 341 25.86 -21.43 47.79
N ALA A 342 26.34 -21.33 46.55
CA ALA A 342 27.53 -22.06 46.09
C ALA A 342 28.23 -21.34 44.94
N SER A 343 29.56 -21.27 45.01
CA SER A 343 30.46 -20.85 43.92
C SER A 343 31.24 -22.05 43.39
N ARG A 344 31.52 -22.13 42.08
CA ARG A 344 32.86 -22.46 41.55
C ARG A 344 32.97 -22.43 40.02
N SER A 345 34.21 -22.23 39.58
CA SER A 345 34.76 -22.35 38.23
C SER A 345 35.27 -23.77 37.92
N SER A 346 35.34 -24.17 36.63
CA SER A 346 36.52 -24.84 36.03
C SER A 346 36.29 -25.38 34.60
N SER A 347 37.36 -25.42 33.77
CA SER A 347 37.72 -26.42 32.73
C SER A 347 36.68 -26.90 31.70
N SER A 348 36.85 -26.88 30.36
CA SER A 348 37.99 -27.06 29.41
C SER A 348 38.23 -28.50 28.90
N TYR A 349 38.72 -28.61 27.64
CA TYR A 349 38.88 -29.82 26.78
C TYR A 349 37.57 -30.42 26.20
N PHE A 350 37.52 -31.20 25.10
CA PHE A 350 38.56 -32.02 24.41
C PHE A 350 38.51 -31.96 22.85
N GLN A 351 39.40 -32.70 22.17
CA GLN A 351 39.71 -32.85 20.72
C GLN A 351 38.54 -33.39 19.84
N SER A 352 38.47 -33.32 18.49
CA SER A 352 39.33 -33.81 17.36
C SER A 352 39.59 -35.34 17.36
N SER A 353 39.69 -36.09 16.24
CA SER A 353 39.83 -35.80 14.79
C SER A 353 39.42 -37.01 13.88
N ASP A 354 39.63 -36.90 12.55
CA ASP A 354 39.81 -37.98 11.52
C ASP A 354 38.59 -38.76 10.95
N SER A 355 38.70 -39.57 9.87
CA SER A 355 39.17 -39.32 8.47
C SER A 355 38.77 -40.49 7.51
N GLN A 356 39.12 -40.43 6.20
CA GLN A 356 39.13 -41.56 5.19
C GLN A 356 37.78 -42.15 4.67
N THR A 357 37.66 -42.84 3.50
CA THR A 357 38.07 -42.57 2.07
C THR A 357 37.32 -43.54 1.09
N HIS A 358 37.50 -43.38 -0.25
CA HIS A 358 37.09 -44.26 -1.38
C HIS A 358 35.58 -44.23 -1.76
N LEU A 359 35.13 -44.38 -3.03
CA LEU A 359 35.70 -44.42 -4.41
C LEU A 359 34.55 -43.99 -5.39
N ASP A 360 34.53 -44.06 -6.74
CA ASP A 360 35.37 -44.68 -7.79
C ASP A 360 35.30 -43.90 -9.14
N GLN A 361 35.79 -44.46 -10.25
CA GLN A 361 35.80 -43.89 -11.63
C GLN A 361 35.53 -44.99 -12.72
N PRO A 362 35.63 -44.80 -14.08
CA PRO A 362 36.57 -44.03 -14.94
C PRO A 362 35.84 -42.89 -15.73
N GLU A 363 36.27 -42.24 -16.83
CA GLU A 363 37.30 -42.38 -17.91
C GLU A 363 38.08 -41.04 -18.11
N ALA A 364 39.20 -40.88 -18.85
CA ALA A 364 39.67 -41.35 -20.19
C ALA A 364 38.89 -40.75 -21.40
N TRP A 365 39.45 -40.47 -22.59
CA TRP A 365 40.84 -40.30 -23.12
C TRP A 365 40.78 -39.43 -24.41
N SER A 366 41.83 -38.83 -24.98
CA SER A 366 43.07 -38.21 -24.44
C SER A 366 43.83 -37.42 -25.55
N SER A 367 44.61 -36.38 -25.17
CA SER A 367 45.65 -35.70 -26.00
C SER A 367 45.17 -34.88 -27.25
N LEU A 368 45.94 -33.99 -27.90
CA LEU A 368 47.34 -33.55 -27.79
C LEU A 368 47.48 -32.06 -28.25
N ALA A 369 48.61 -31.40 -28.01
CA ALA A 369 48.95 -30.02 -28.46
C ALA A 369 49.81 -30.05 -29.77
N PRO A 370 50.50 -28.99 -30.26
CA PRO A 370 50.51 -27.55 -29.90
C PRO A 370 50.52 -26.56 -31.12
N ARG A 371 50.49 -25.23 -30.87
CA ARG A 371 51.52 -24.23 -31.31
C ARG A 371 51.07 -22.74 -31.22
N ARG A 372 52.02 -21.88 -30.82
CA ARG A 372 52.07 -20.40 -31.03
C ARG A 372 52.68 -20.12 -32.44
N PRO A 373 52.83 -18.88 -32.97
CA PRO A 373 52.74 -17.52 -32.37
C PRO A 373 51.85 -16.55 -33.23
N GLN A 374 51.92 -15.20 -33.27
CA GLN A 374 52.84 -14.17 -32.74
C GLN A 374 52.15 -12.77 -32.65
N THR A 375 52.75 -11.84 -31.87
CA THR A 375 52.80 -10.34 -31.99
C THR A 375 51.69 -9.55 -32.73
N SER A 376 51.06 -8.52 -32.13
CA SER A 376 51.45 -7.06 -32.10
C SER A 376 50.41 -6.20 -32.84
N LEU A 377 50.25 -4.88 -32.71
CA LEU A 377 50.79 -3.80 -31.84
C LEU A 377 49.55 -2.91 -31.44
N SER A 378 49.52 -2.04 -30.43
CA SER A 378 49.86 -0.58 -30.43
C SER A 378 49.52 0.21 -31.74
N GLU A 379 49.10 1.50 -31.75
CA GLU A 379 48.89 2.47 -30.66
C GLU A 379 48.03 3.71 -31.06
N TYR A 380 47.52 4.43 -30.04
CA TYR A 380 47.35 5.89 -29.89
C TYR A 380 46.85 6.86 -31.01
N SER A 381 45.95 7.78 -30.60
CA SER A 381 45.64 9.13 -31.17
C SER A 381 45.12 9.23 -32.63
N GLY A 382 44.43 10.31 -33.05
CA GLY A 382 43.90 11.48 -32.32
C GLY A 382 43.46 12.62 -33.27
N TYR A 383 42.73 13.60 -32.73
CA TYR A 383 42.28 14.88 -33.35
C TYR A 383 41.20 14.85 -34.47
N ASP A 384 40.24 15.76 -34.32
CA ASP A 384 39.65 16.74 -35.25
C ASP A 384 39.36 16.35 -36.73
N HIS A 385 38.26 16.78 -37.36
CA HIS A 385 37.70 18.14 -37.32
C HIS A 385 36.18 18.22 -37.70
N SER A 386 35.70 19.46 -37.89
CA SER A 386 34.32 19.88 -38.21
C SER A 386 33.71 19.32 -39.51
N GLY A 387 32.37 19.20 -39.56
CA GLY A 387 31.61 19.02 -40.81
C GLY A 387 30.12 19.39 -40.68
N ASN A 388 29.69 20.47 -41.35
CA ASN A 388 28.28 20.87 -41.46
C ASN A 388 27.61 20.15 -42.65
N SER A 389 26.43 19.54 -42.45
CA SER A 389 25.47 19.30 -43.55
C SER A 389 24.03 19.21 -43.04
N THR A 390 23.11 19.80 -43.80
CA THR A 390 21.69 19.92 -43.45
C THR A 390 20.79 18.99 -44.25
N ARG A 391 19.53 18.85 -43.80
CA ARG A 391 18.30 18.41 -44.50
C ARG A 391 17.90 16.91 -44.41
N PRO A 392 16.60 16.59 -44.57
CA PRO A 392 15.98 15.44 -43.88
C PRO A 392 15.22 14.44 -44.79
N TYR A 393 15.13 13.18 -44.37
CA TYR A 393 14.08 12.22 -44.75
C TYR A 393 13.58 11.53 -43.46
N ILE A 394 12.30 11.60 -43.11
CA ILE A 394 11.16 10.79 -43.62
C ILE A 394 11.27 9.31 -43.22
N SER A 395 10.24 8.84 -42.52
CA SER A 395 10.10 7.54 -41.88
C SER A 395 9.72 6.40 -42.83
N ARG A 396 10.17 5.17 -42.53
CA ARG A 396 9.34 3.95 -42.57
C ARG A 396 9.94 2.85 -41.66
N PRO A 397 9.14 1.88 -41.17
CA PRO A 397 9.54 0.98 -40.08
C PRO A 397 10.21 -0.31 -40.57
N SER A 398 11.08 -0.88 -39.73
CA SER A 398 11.72 -2.19 -39.95
C SER A 398 11.42 -3.16 -38.80
N THR A 399 10.83 -4.31 -39.12
CA THR A 399 10.57 -5.41 -38.18
C THR A 399 11.85 -6.04 -37.63
N VAL A 400 11.91 -6.32 -36.33
CA VAL A 400 13.05 -7.01 -35.69
C VAL A 400 12.62 -8.35 -35.11
N ARG A 401 13.28 -9.45 -35.52
CA ARG A 401 13.21 -10.75 -34.84
C ARG A 401 14.33 -10.83 -33.77
N PRO A 402 14.12 -11.57 -32.66
CA PRO A 402 15.06 -11.59 -31.54
C PRO A 402 16.30 -12.45 -31.84
N GLY A 403 17.49 -11.91 -31.57
CA GLY A 403 18.76 -12.65 -31.51
C GLY A 403 19.32 -12.61 -30.09
N SER A 404 19.38 -13.77 -29.43
CA SER A 404 19.77 -13.87 -28.02
C SER A 404 21.28 -14.07 -27.82
N ARG A 405 21.89 -13.29 -26.92
CA ARG A 405 23.17 -13.60 -26.28
C ARG A 405 23.07 -13.36 -24.76
N PRO A 406 23.61 -14.24 -23.90
CA PRO A 406 23.50 -14.09 -22.45
C PRO A 406 24.49 -13.03 -21.93
N GLY A 407 23.95 -11.96 -21.32
CA GLY A 407 24.73 -11.00 -20.54
C GLY A 407 24.87 -11.47 -19.09
N THR A 408 26.06 -11.29 -18.50
CA THR A 408 26.35 -11.71 -17.12
C THR A 408 25.52 -10.96 -16.09
N ALA A 409 25.10 -11.67 -15.03
CA ALA A 409 24.19 -11.14 -14.02
C ALA A 409 24.85 -10.07 -13.13
N SER A 410 24.52 -8.80 -13.38
CA SER A 410 24.61 -7.74 -12.38
C SER A 410 23.19 -7.43 -11.89
N GLY A 411 23.00 -7.30 -10.57
CA GLY A 411 21.69 -7.26 -9.91
C GLY A 411 20.82 -6.07 -10.31
N ARG A 412 20.03 -6.22 -11.37
CA ARG A 412 19.10 -5.20 -11.86
C ARG A 412 17.88 -5.13 -10.94
N LYS A 413 17.89 -4.18 -9.99
CA LYS A 413 16.75 -3.91 -9.09
C LYS A 413 15.45 -3.80 -9.90
N SER A 414 14.37 -4.41 -9.39
CA SER A 414 13.03 -4.23 -9.98
C SER A 414 12.67 -2.75 -10.00
N ARG A 415 12.02 -2.31 -11.06
CA ARG A 415 11.64 -0.91 -11.27
C ARG A 415 10.13 -0.78 -11.39
N ASN A 416 9.47 -1.11 -10.28
CA ASN A 416 8.07 -0.77 -10.05
C ASN A 416 7.95 0.76 -9.91
N GLY A 417 6.77 1.32 -10.19
CA GLY A 417 6.51 2.77 -10.14
C GLY A 417 6.42 3.31 -8.72
N THR A 418 7.56 3.45 -8.04
CA THR A 418 7.58 3.73 -6.60
C THR A 418 6.83 5.00 -6.19
N ALA A 419 6.29 5.02 -4.97
CA ALA A 419 5.73 6.23 -4.36
C ALA A 419 6.75 7.38 -4.33
N SER A 420 8.04 7.04 -4.13
CA SER A 420 9.14 8.01 -4.19
C SER A 420 9.35 8.62 -5.59
N SER A 421 9.11 7.86 -6.67
CA SER A 421 9.16 8.38 -8.05
C SER A 421 7.94 9.23 -8.40
N ILE A 422 6.72 8.80 -8.04
CA ILE A 422 5.47 9.57 -8.23
C ILE A 422 5.61 10.96 -7.62
N LEU A 423 6.13 11.04 -6.39
CA LEU A 423 6.36 12.30 -5.71
C LEU A 423 7.62 13.02 -6.17
N GLY A 424 8.55 12.36 -6.87
CA GLY A 424 9.79 12.95 -7.40
C GLY A 424 10.93 13.14 -6.39
N LEU A 425 11.07 12.23 -5.41
CA LEU A 425 12.16 12.24 -4.42
C LEU A 425 13.46 11.69 -5.05
N SER A 426 14.41 12.59 -5.34
CA SER A 426 15.69 12.23 -5.97
C SER A 426 16.84 11.95 -4.99
N GLU A 427 16.63 12.14 -3.69
CA GLU A 427 17.63 11.90 -2.64
C GLU A 427 17.20 10.69 -1.80
N ALA A 428 18.11 9.73 -1.59
CA ALA A 428 17.87 8.56 -0.73
C ALA A 428 18.02 8.93 0.76
N GLN A 429 17.10 9.74 1.27
CA GLN A 429 17.06 10.14 2.68
C GLN A 429 16.52 9.00 3.55
N THR A 430 17.18 8.71 4.66
CA THR A 430 16.70 7.72 5.64
C THR A 430 15.71 8.37 6.61
N ILE A 431 14.43 8.05 6.44
CA ILE A 431 13.32 8.57 7.24
C ILE A 431 12.63 7.40 7.94
N VAL A 432 12.53 7.47 9.27
CA VAL A 432 11.78 6.52 10.10
C VAL A 432 10.46 7.17 10.48
N CYS A 433 9.34 6.53 10.17
CA CYS A 433 8.00 6.93 10.61
C CYS A 433 7.55 6.04 11.77
N ALA A 434 6.98 6.59 12.83
CA ALA A 434 6.27 5.84 13.87
C ALA A 434 4.80 6.28 13.95
N VAL A 435 3.89 5.32 14.05
CA VAL A 435 2.44 5.51 14.00
C VAL A 435 1.75 4.91 15.23
N SER A 436 1.05 5.73 16.00
CA SER A 436 0.33 5.35 17.23
C SER A 436 -1.16 5.67 17.11
N GLU A 437 -2.02 4.65 17.22
CA GLU A 437 -3.47 4.74 16.97
C GLU A 437 -4.28 4.73 18.27
N ALA A 438 -5.22 5.66 18.41
CA ALA A 438 -6.13 5.73 19.55
C ALA A 438 -7.20 4.63 19.50
N ARG A 439 -7.22 3.76 20.51
CA ARG A 439 -8.29 2.77 20.73
C ARG A 439 -9.47 3.43 21.45
N GLY A 440 -10.30 4.17 20.71
CA GLY A 440 -11.44 4.92 21.26
C GLY A 440 -12.42 5.42 20.20
N VAL A 441 -13.41 6.22 20.64
CA VAL A 441 -14.50 6.73 19.77
C VAL A 441 -14.00 7.75 18.74
N SER A 442 -12.96 8.52 19.07
CA SER A 442 -12.28 9.45 18.16
C SER A 442 -11.05 8.79 17.50
N PRO A 443 -10.97 8.69 16.16
CA PRO A 443 -9.79 8.18 15.45
C PRO A 443 -8.63 9.19 15.49
N ALA A 444 -8.00 9.33 16.66
CA ALA A 444 -6.79 10.14 16.81
C ALA A 444 -5.55 9.29 16.49
N VAL A 445 -4.68 9.80 15.62
CA VAL A 445 -3.42 9.13 15.25
C VAL A 445 -2.25 10.07 15.53
N GLY A 446 -1.27 9.58 16.29
CA GLY A 446 0.02 10.22 16.46
C GLY A 446 1.00 9.72 15.41
N ILE A 447 1.74 10.64 14.80
CA ILE A 447 2.76 10.32 13.80
C ILE A 447 4.04 11.08 14.12
N ALA A 448 5.18 10.40 14.08
CA ALA A 448 6.50 11.00 14.19
C ALA A 448 7.38 10.56 13.02
N PHE A 449 7.90 11.53 12.25
CA PHE A 449 8.85 11.31 11.16
C PHE A 449 10.23 11.80 11.58
N VAL A 450 11.21 10.90 11.73
CA VAL A 450 12.60 11.25 12.06
C VAL A 450 13.49 11.04 10.84
N ASN A 451 14.01 12.14 10.31
CA ASN A 451 14.93 12.17 9.17
C ASN A 451 16.38 12.16 9.69
N ILE A 452 17.00 10.98 9.66
CA ILE A 452 18.37 10.76 10.14
C ILE A 452 19.38 11.57 9.31
N SER A 453 19.07 11.83 8.04
CA SER A 453 19.97 12.51 7.10
C SER A 453 20.01 14.04 7.30
N LEU A 454 18.96 14.61 7.89
CA LEU A 454 18.84 16.06 8.13
C LEU A 454 18.89 16.44 9.62
N GLY A 455 18.76 15.49 10.54
CA GLY A 455 18.65 15.79 11.97
C GLY A 455 17.33 16.48 12.33
N GLU A 456 16.24 16.18 11.60
CA GLU A 456 14.91 16.76 11.80
C GLU A 456 13.90 15.69 12.21
N ALA A 457 13.05 16.01 13.19
CA ALA A 457 11.97 15.18 13.69
C ALA A 457 10.65 15.95 13.66
N VAL A 458 9.73 15.53 12.79
CA VAL A 458 8.42 16.17 12.61
C VAL A 458 7.35 15.33 13.29
N ILE A 459 6.71 15.90 14.31
CA ILE A 459 5.65 15.26 15.08
C ILE A 459 4.30 15.89 14.78
N SER A 460 3.25 15.07 14.73
CA SER A 460 1.88 15.48 14.40
C SER A 460 0.89 14.59 15.16
N GLN A 461 -0.23 15.16 15.61
CA GLN A 461 -1.38 14.38 16.05
C GLN A 461 -2.56 14.79 15.19
N ILE A 462 -3.13 13.83 14.47
CA ILE A 462 -4.18 14.01 13.48
C ILE A 462 -5.47 13.44 14.07
N CYS A 463 -6.54 14.23 14.04
CA CYS A 463 -7.90 13.73 14.25
C CYS A 463 -8.49 13.39 12.87
N ASP A 464 -8.75 12.11 12.64
CA ASP A 464 -9.09 11.55 11.34
C ASP A 464 -10.47 10.89 11.34
N ASN A 465 -10.94 10.47 10.17
CA ASN A 465 -12.13 9.63 10.03
C ASN A 465 -11.77 8.13 10.06
N GLN A 466 -12.78 7.25 10.03
CA GLN A 466 -12.58 5.78 10.05
C GLN A 466 -11.82 5.23 8.83
N SER A 467 -11.58 6.06 7.80
CA SER A 467 -10.75 5.73 6.63
C SER A 467 -9.32 6.30 6.70
N TYR A 468 -8.94 6.97 7.80
CA TYR A 468 -7.58 7.44 8.08
C TYR A 468 -6.91 8.25 6.96
N VAL A 469 -7.70 9.05 6.23
CA VAL A 469 -7.27 9.69 4.98
C VAL A 469 -6.16 10.72 5.22
N LYS A 470 -6.28 11.56 6.25
CA LYS A 470 -5.28 12.60 6.55
C LYS A 470 -3.96 11.97 7.00
N THR A 471 -4.04 10.89 7.76
CA THR A 471 -2.93 10.06 8.24
C THR A 471 -2.17 9.42 7.08
N ILE A 472 -2.87 8.69 6.21
CA ILE A 472 -2.31 7.96 5.08
C ILE A 472 -1.65 8.93 4.08
N HIS A 473 -2.33 10.03 3.75
CA HIS A 473 -1.79 11.13 2.92
C HIS A 473 -0.50 11.72 3.52
N LYS A 474 -0.44 11.97 4.84
CA LYS A 474 0.78 12.51 5.49
C LYS A 474 1.95 11.52 5.42
N ILE A 475 1.69 10.23 5.63
CA ILE A 475 2.69 9.17 5.49
C ILE A 475 3.20 9.11 4.04
N GLN A 476 2.31 8.99 3.06
CA GLN A 476 2.69 8.87 1.65
C GLN A 476 3.48 10.08 1.16
N LEU A 477 3.05 11.32 1.48
CA LEU A 477 3.80 12.54 1.12
C LEU A 477 5.22 12.61 1.71
N SER A 478 5.43 12.03 2.89
CA SER A 478 6.75 11.95 3.52
C SER A 478 7.64 10.83 2.96
N ALA A 479 7.02 9.82 2.32
CA ALA A 479 7.63 8.61 1.76
C ALA A 479 8.74 8.00 2.67
N PRO A 480 8.39 7.52 3.88
CA PRO A 480 9.37 7.05 4.84
C PRO A 480 10.05 5.77 4.36
N SER A 481 11.32 5.60 4.74
CA SER A 481 12.09 4.39 4.43
C SER A 481 11.61 3.17 5.22
N ARG A 482 11.08 3.41 6.43
CA ARG A 482 10.48 2.40 7.32
C ARG A 482 9.31 2.99 8.11
N ILE A 483 8.30 2.17 8.40
CA ILE A 483 7.16 2.52 9.25
C ILE A 483 7.15 1.60 10.48
N LEU A 484 6.98 2.17 11.66
CA LEU A 484 6.92 1.48 12.93
C LEU A 484 5.49 1.47 13.47
N PHE A 485 5.00 0.29 13.83
CA PHE A 485 3.72 0.10 14.54
C PHE A 485 3.95 -0.60 15.87
N MET A 486 3.00 -0.46 16.80
CA MET A 486 3.01 -1.21 18.06
C MET A 486 2.62 -2.68 17.82
N THR A 487 3.32 -3.65 18.42
CA THR A 487 3.11 -5.10 18.21
C THR A 487 1.66 -5.59 18.41
N THR A 488 0.85 -4.87 19.18
CA THR A 488 -0.57 -5.16 19.39
C THR A 488 -1.48 -4.78 18.21
N ALA A 489 -0.94 -4.13 17.17
CA ALA A 489 -1.64 -3.72 15.94
C ALA A 489 -1.12 -4.46 14.69
N CYS A 490 -0.14 -5.36 14.87
CA CYS A 490 0.47 -6.17 13.82
C CYS A 490 0.17 -7.66 14.02
N PRO A 491 0.21 -8.49 12.96
CA PRO A 491 0.26 -9.95 13.11
C PRO A 491 1.38 -10.39 14.06
N PRO A 492 1.18 -11.41 14.92
CA PRO A 492 0.07 -12.38 14.92
C PRO A 492 -1.21 -11.92 15.62
N ASN A 493 -1.27 -10.70 16.17
CA ASN A 493 -2.52 -10.15 16.67
C ASN A 493 -3.45 -9.74 15.50
N ASN A 494 -4.74 -9.53 15.78
CA ASN A 494 -5.64 -8.89 14.81
C ASN A 494 -5.02 -7.55 14.37
N PRO A 495 -4.75 -7.35 13.06
CA PRO A 495 -4.20 -6.08 12.58
C PRO A 495 -5.21 -4.96 12.80
N SER A 496 -4.72 -3.74 13.04
CA SER A 496 -5.64 -2.59 13.05
C SER A 496 -6.05 -2.21 11.63
N SER A 497 -7.18 -1.51 11.50
CA SER A 497 -7.64 -1.01 10.20
C SER A 497 -6.61 -0.06 9.57
N LEU A 498 -5.91 0.74 10.38
CA LEU A 498 -4.80 1.58 9.92
C LEU A 498 -3.60 0.75 9.41
N PHE A 499 -3.23 -0.33 10.12
CA PHE A 499 -2.16 -1.23 9.66
C PHE A 499 -2.50 -1.86 8.31
N SER A 500 -3.71 -2.41 8.15
CA SER A 500 -4.16 -3.00 6.88
C SER A 500 -4.21 -1.97 5.75
N LEU A 501 -4.74 -0.76 6.00
CA LEU A 501 -4.76 0.31 4.98
C LEU A 501 -3.35 0.75 4.56
N VAL A 502 -2.39 0.83 5.49
CA VAL A 502 -0.98 1.14 5.15
C VAL A 502 -0.32 -0.01 4.38
N GLN A 503 -0.63 -1.26 4.71
CA GLN A 503 -0.14 -2.43 3.98
C GLN A 503 -0.69 -2.50 2.54
N ASP A 504 -1.98 -2.21 2.34
CA ASP A 504 -2.65 -2.23 1.04
C ASP A 504 -2.24 -1.04 0.14
N LEU A 505 -2.03 0.15 0.72
CA LEU A 505 -1.77 1.39 -0.01
C LEU A 505 -0.28 1.78 -0.11
N ILE A 506 0.60 1.16 0.68
CA ILE A 506 2.05 1.42 0.69
C ILE A 506 2.88 0.10 0.77
N PRO A 507 2.64 -0.90 -0.09
CA PRO A 507 3.29 -2.22 0.00
C PRO A 507 4.82 -2.22 -0.26
N GLU A 508 5.39 -1.09 -0.67
CA GLU A 508 6.83 -0.95 -0.94
C GLU A 508 7.68 -0.67 0.31
N VAL A 509 7.07 -0.17 1.39
CA VAL A 509 7.79 0.29 2.58
C VAL A 509 7.91 -0.82 3.61
N GLN A 510 9.10 -1.00 4.18
CA GLN A 510 9.31 -1.98 5.23
C GLN A 510 8.60 -1.54 6.52
N ILE A 511 7.66 -2.37 6.98
CA ILE A 511 6.94 -2.16 8.24
C ILE A 511 7.57 -3.06 9.32
N ASP A 512 8.04 -2.46 10.41
CA ASP A 512 8.57 -3.16 11.57
C ASP A 512 7.65 -2.95 12.79
N ALA A 513 7.65 -3.90 13.72
CA ALA A 513 6.84 -3.86 14.94
C ALA A 513 7.69 -3.59 16.19
N MET A 514 7.21 -2.72 17.08
CA MET A 514 7.84 -2.43 18.38
C MET A 514 6.92 -2.77 19.55
N GLU A 515 7.50 -3.27 20.64
CA GLU A 515 6.77 -3.48 21.90
C GLU A 515 6.13 -2.21 22.44
N ARG A 516 5.01 -2.35 23.15
CA ARG A 516 4.33 -1.26 23.87
C ARG A 516 5.24 -0.51 24.87
N SER A 517 6.29 -1.17 25.36
CA SER A 517 7.37 -0.61 26.21
C SER A 517 8.18 0.51 25.52
N ALA A 518 8.07 0.70 24.20
CA ALA A 518 8.69 1.78 23.45
C ALA A 518 7.82 3.04 23.30
N TRP A 519 6.51 2.96 23.56
CA TRP A 519 5.53 4.00 23.24
C TRP A 519 5.10 4.79 24.49
N SER A 520 6.05 5.44 25.16
CA SER A 520 5.78 6.23 26.37
C SER A 520 5.75 7.75 26.10
N GLU A 521 4.78 8.44 26.70
CA GLU A 521 4.75 9.91 26.73
C GLU A 521 5.87 10.49 27.61
N THR A 522 6.25 9.82 28.72
CA THR A 522 7.30 10.31 29.62
C THR A 522 8.67 10.31 28.93
N GLU A 523 9.06 9.18 28.32
CA GLU A 523 10.27 9.09 27.52
C GLU A 523 10.26 10.10 26.36
N GLY A 524 9.12 10.28 25.69
CA GLY A 524 9.01 11.26 24.61
C GLY A 524 9.17 12.71 25.07
N LEU A 525 8.66 13.09 26.24
CA LEU A 525 8.89 14.41 26.84
C LEU A 525 10.35 14.58 27.29
N GLU A 526 10.99 13.53 27.80
CA GLU A 526 12.42 13.53 28.12
C GLU A 526 13.29 13.66 26.85
N TYR A 527 12.95 12.97 25.76
CA TYR A 527 13.62 13.16 24.46
C TYR A 527 13.41 14.58 23.91
N ILE A 528 12.23 15.18 24.07
CA ILE A 528 12.01 16.59 23.70
C ILE A 528 12.90 17.51 24.54
N HIS A 529 12.93 17.33 25.86
CA HIS A 529 13.76 18.16 26.76
C HIS A 529 15.27 18.02 26.46
N ASN A 530 15.73 16.80 26.21
CA ASN A 530 17.16 16.49 26.11
C ASN A 530 17.71 16.66 24.69
N LEU A 531 16.91 16.38 23.64
CA LEU A 531 17.38 16.41 22.24
C LEU A 531 16.98 17.67 21.47
N ALA A 532 15.89 18.36 21.82
CA ALA A 532 15.46 19.58 21.11
C ALA A 532 16.40 20.77 21.35
N PHE A 533 16.43 21.69 20.39
CA PHE A 533 17.08 23.00 20.54
C PHE A 533 16.52 23.75 21.76
N LYS A 534 17.41 24.34 22.58
CA LYS A 534 17.06 24.90 23.90
C LYS A 534 15.93 25.93 23.87
N ASP A 535 15.93 26.81 22.87
CA ASP A 535 14.89 27.81 22.63
C ASP A 535 13.51 27.16 22.42
N ASP A 536 13.49 26.09 21.61
CA ASP A 536 12.28 25.50 21.04
C ASP A 536 11.58 24.57 22.05
N ILE A 537 12.25 24.14 23.13
CA ILE A 537 11.68 23.31 24.22
C ILE A 537 10.41 23.94 24.81
N LYS A 538 10.40 25.26 25.06
CA LYS A 538 9.23 25.94 25.67
C LYS A 538 8.04 25.98 24.70
N PRO A 539 8.17 26.46 23.44
CA PRO A 539 7.12 26.35 22.43
C PRO A 539 6.62 24.91 22.22
N LEU A 540 7.53 23.93 22.11
CA LEU A 540 7.16 22.53 21.91
C LEU A 540 6.33 22.00 23.06
N LYS A 541 6.73 22.23 24.32
CA LYS A 541 5.99 21.74 25.50
C LYS A 541 4.56 22.29 25.57
N VAL A 542 4.31 23.51 25.08
CA VAL A 542 2.96 24.08 24.95
C VAL A 542 2.21 23.43 23.77
N ALA A 543 2.84 23.33 22.60
CA ALA A 543 2.21 22.76 21.40
C ALA A 543 1.87 21.26 21.52
N THR A 544 2.64 20.49 22.29
CA THR A 544 2.40 19.07 22.53
C THR A 544 1.56 18.78 23.78
N GLN A 545 1.07 19.81 24.49
CA GLN A 545 0.28 19.60 25.70
C GLN A 545 -1.02 18.82 25.38
N GLY A 546 -1.21 17.66 26.01
CA GLY A 546 -2.32 16.75 25.72
C GLY A 546 -2.21 15.97 24.40
N LYS A 547 -1.03 15.93 23.77
CA LYS A 547 -0.78 15.23 22.49
C LYS A 547 -0.04 13.89 22.67
N PHE A 548 -0.52 13.06 23.60
CA PHE A 548 0.04 11.75 23.99
C PHE A 548 0.50 10.89 22.80
N TYR A 549 -0.31 10.79 21.75
CA TYR A 549 -0.02 9.90 20.61
C TYR A 549 1.17 10.40 19.78
N ALA A 550 1.32 11.72 19.60
CA ALA A 550 2.46 12.29 18.89
C ALA A 550 3.77 12.12 19.70
N ILE A 551 3.70 12.32 21.02
CA ILE A 551 4.85 12.19 21.91
C ILE A 551 5.30 10.73 22.03
N SER A 552 4.37 9.78 22.21
CA SER A 552 4.69 8.35 22.27
C SER A 552 5.23 7.80 20.94
N SER A 553 4.78 8.33 19.79
CA SER A 553 5.37 8.01 18.48
C SER A 553 6.81 8.51 18.35
N LEU A 554 7.12 9.70 18.88
CA LEU A 554 8.49 10.22 18.89
C LEU A 554 9.42 9.34 19.75
N ALA A 555 8.94 8.91 20.94
CA ALA A 555 9.68 7.99 21.79
C ALA A 555 10.04 6.69 21.07
N ALA A 556 9.06 6.05 20.43
CA ALA A 556 9.28 4.83 19.66
C ALA A 556 10.27 5.03 18.50
N ALA A 557 10.12 6.11 17.71
CA ALA A 557 11.03 6.42 16.60
C ALA A 557 12.49 6.65 17.06
N VAL A 558 12.71 7.40 18.14
CA VAL A 558 14.05 7.67 18.68
C VAL A 558 14.67 6.39 19.25
N LYS A 559 13.91 5.63 20.06
CA LYS A 559 14.34 4.37 20.69
C LYS A 559 14.71 3.32 19.64
N TYR A 560 13.93 3.22 18.56
CA TYR A 560 14.25 2.38 17.40
C TYR A 560 15.55 2.79 16.70
N ILE A 561 15.80 4.09 16.49
CA ILE A 561 17.01 4.57 15.81
C ILE A 561 18.27 4.27 16.64
N GLN A 562 18.20 4.44 17.96
CA GLN A 562 19.26 4.06 18.88
C GLN A 562 19.53 2.54 18.86
N GLN A 563 18.49 1.71 18.81
CA GLN A 563 18.61 0.25 18.84
C GLN A 563 19.03 -0.36 17.49
N HIS A 564 18.33 -0.06 16.40
CA HIS A 564 18.53 -0.70 15.10
C HIS A 564 19.66 -0.05 14.28
N PHE A 565 19.81 1.29 14.31
CA PHE A 565 20.87 1.97 13.56
C PHE A 565 22.13 2.26 14.40
N SER A 566 22.09 2.02 15.72
CA SER A 566 23.17 2.40 16.65
C SER A 566 23.51 3.90 16.62
N ILE A 567 22.55 4.75 16.25
CA ILE A 567 22.72 6.20 16.15
C ILE A 567 22.14 6.87 17.41
N ASN A 568 23.03 7.40 18.24
CA ASN A 568 22.66 8.23 19.38
C ASN A 568 22.66 9.71 18.97
N PHE A 569 21.50 10.35 19.02
CA PHE A 569 21.39 11.81 18.88
C PHE A 569 22.10 12.51 20.04
N VAL A 570 22.78 13.61 19.75
CA VAL A 570 23.49 14.41 20.76
C VAL A 570 22.48 15.34 21.46
N PRO A 571 22.63 15.61 22.78
CA PRO A 571 21.78 16.56 23.47
C PRO A 571 21.72 17.92 22.77
N HIS A 572 20.51 18.46 22.64
CA HIS A 572 20.19 19.69 21.92
C HIS A 572 20.62 19.76 20.45
N SER A 573 20.83 18.63 19.76
CA SER A 573 21.20 18.61 18.33
C SER A 573 20.07 18.19 17.38
N LEU A 574 18.90 17.79 17.88
CA LEU A 574 17.79 17.30 17.05
C LEU A 574 16.74 18.40 16.86
N ARG A 575 16.41 18.70 15.61
CA ARG A 575 15.37 19.68 15.28
C ARG A 575 13.99 19.05 15.40
N ILE A 576 13.35 19.16 16.57
CA ILE A 576 11.98 18.69 16.79
C ILE A 576 10.98 19.79 16.39
N GLN A 577 9.95 19.45 15.63
CA GLN A 577 8.84 20.35 15.26
C GLN A 577 7.47 19.68 15.39
N TYR A 578 6.55 20.33 16.09
CA TYR A 578 5.12 20.00 15.99
C TYR A 578 4.51 20.69 14.76
N ARG A 579 3.90 19.92 13.87
CA ARG A 579 3.15 20.43 12.70
C ARG A 579 1.70 19.91 12.76
N PRO A 580 0.69 20.77 12.97
CA PRO A 580 -0.71 20.36 12.91
C PRO A 580 -1.10 19.95 11.47
N SER A 581 -2.22 19.25 11.34
CA SER A 581 -2.80 18.86 10.04
C SER A 581 -3.75 19.90 9.44
N GLU A 582 -4.13 20.92 10.21
CA GLU A 582 -5.23 21.86 9.89
C GLU A 582 -4.75 23.10 9.12
N ASP A 583 -3.51 23.52 9.31
CA ASP A 583 -2.91 24.70 8.65
C ASP A 583 -2.41 24.43 7.20
N THR A 584 -2.64 23.21 6.66
CA THR A 584 -2.18 22.78 5.33
C THR A 584 -3.28 22.11 4.50
N MET A 585 -3.41 22.51 3.25
CA MET A 585 -4.34 21.95 2.27
C MET A 585 -3.96 20.50 1.94
N MET A 586 -4.97 19.63 1.89
CA MET A 586 -4.83 18.23 1.48
C MET A 586 -4.95 18.14 -0.05
N ILE A 587 -4.11 17.33 -0.70
CA ILE A 587 -4.18 17.10 -2.15
C ILE A 587 -4.09 15.59 -2.36
N ASP A 588 -5.15 14.98 -2.90
CA ASP A 588 -5.15 13.53 -3.12
C ASP A 588 -4.00 13.12 -4.07
N ILE A 589 -3.46 11.93 -3.88
CA ILE A 589 -2.32 11.43 -4.67
C ILE A 589 -2.75 11.11 -6.11
N SER A 590 -4.02 10.74 -6.31
CA SER A 590 -4.64 10.70 -7.64
C SER A 590 -4.59 12.08 -8.33
N ALA A 591 -4.73 13.18 -7.56
CA ALA A 591 -4.63 14.55 -8.05
C ALA A 591 -3.17 14.97 -8.28
N ILE A 592 -2.24 14.61 -7.39
CA ILE A 592 -0.80 14.88 -7.55
C ILE A 592 -0.26 14.27 -8.86
N GLN A 593 -0.75 13.06 -9.20
CA GLN A 593 -0.48 12.42 -10.48
C GLN A 593 -1.24 13.10 -11.64
N SER A 594 -2.57 13.13 -11.59
CA SER A 594 -3.41 13.50 -12.75
C SER A 594 -3.37 14.99 -13.13
N LEU A 595 -2.99 15.87 -12.20
CA LEU A 595 -2.71 17.28 -12.45
C LEU A 595 -1.23 17.54 -12.85
N GLU A 596 -0.38 16.51 -12.89
CA GLU A 596 1.06 16.59 -13.16
C GLU A 596 1.81 17.58 -12.25
N ILE A 597 1.51 17.54 -10.94
CA ILE A 597 2.06 18.49 -9.97
C ILE A 597 3.59 18.35 -9.86
N MET A 598 4.07 17.12 -9.68
CA MET A 598 5.50 16.87 -9.45
C MET A 598 6.25 16.42 -10.70
N GLN A 599 5.67 15.51 -11.49
CA GLN A 599 6.25 14.95 -12.71
C GLN A 599 5.18 14.83 -13.80
N ASN A 600 5.62 14.87 -15.07
CA ASN A 600 4.79 14.52 -16.22
C ASN A 600 4.66 12.99 -16.32
N ILE A 601 3.46 12.50 -16.63
CA ILE A 601 3.08 11.09 -16.62
C ILE A 601 3.77 10.32 -17.75
N HIS A 602 3.86 10.91 -18.94
CA HIS A 602 4.47 10.27 -20.12
C HIS A 602 6.01 10.36 -20.10
N ASN A 603 6.57 11.42 -19.52
CA ASN A 603 8.02 11.63 -19.43
C ASN A 603 8.43 12.14 -18.03
N PRO A 604 8.70 11.24 -17.07
CA PRO A 604 9.19 11.56 -15.72
C PRO A 604 10.51 12.36 -15.66
N LYS A 605 11.21 12.57 -16.78
CA LYS A 605 12.42 13.41 -16.86
C LYS A 605 12.14 14.83 -17.39
N SER A 606 10.94 15.11 -17.89
CA SER A 606 10.65 16.46 -18.39
C SER A 606 10.48 17.47 -17.26
N LYS A 607 10.58 18.76 -17.61
CA LYS A 607 10.25 19.89 -16.72
C LYS A 607 8.80 20.38 -16.92
N ASP A 608 8.01 19.66 -17.70
CA ASP A 608 6.59 19.94 -17.98
C ASP A 608 5.70 19.44 -16.83
N SER A 609 5.95 19.93 -15.61
CA SER A 609 5.13 19.71 -14.42
C SER A 609 4.99 21.03 -13.66
N LEU A 610 4.04 21.15 -12.72
CA LEU A 610 3.92 22.39 -11.93
C LEU A 610 5.22 22.69 -11.16
N PHE A 611 5.84 21.67 -10.59
CA PHE A 611 7.16 21.77 -9.96
C PHE A 611 8.26 22.13 -10.98
N GLY A 612 8.29 21.52 -12.17
CA GLY A 612 9.29 21.82 -13.21
C GLY A 612 9.15 23.21 -13.86
N LEU A 613 7.96 23.81 -13.76
CA LEU A 613 7.66 25.20 -14.07
C LEU A 613 8.14 26.15 -12.97
N LEU A 614 7.69 25.94 -11.74
CA LEU A 614 7.97 26.85 -10.62
C LEU A 614 9.42 26.77 -10.13
N ASN A 615 10.13 25.67 -10.38
CA ASN A 615 11.47 25.43 -9.83
C ASN A 615 12.58 26.01 -10.71
N HIS A 616 12.80 27.31 -10.54
CA HIS A 616 13.99 28.06 -10.91
C HIS A 616 14.93 28.29 -9.70
N THR A 617 14.81 27.51 -8.62
CA THR A 617 15.60 27.70 -7.38
C THR A 617 17.10 27.40 -7.58
N CYS A 618 17.93 28.14 -6.87
CA CYS A 618 19.39 28.07 -6.95
C CYS A 618 20.01 27.11 -5.92
N THR A 619 19.26 26.68 -4.90
CA THR A 619 19.74 25.80 -3.84
C THR A 619 18.91 24.52 -3.71
N PRO A 620 19.51 23.38 -3.31
CA PRO A 620 18.74 22.16 -2.99
C PRO A 620 17.75 22.36 -1.83
N MET A 621 18.01 23.30 -0.91
CA MET A 621 17.10 23.60 0.19
C MET A 621 15.87 24.39 -0.29
N GLY A 622 16.04 25.41 -1.13
CA GLY A 622 14.92 26.11 -1.79
C GLY A 622 14.09 25.16 -2.64
N SER A 623 14.72 24.28 -3.42
CA SER A 623 14.04 23.23 -4.20
C SER A 623 13.21 22.28 -3.32
N ARG A 624 13.72 21.88 -2.13
CA ARG A 624 12.97 21.06 -1.15
C ARG A 624 11.86 21.87 -0.44
N MET A 625 12.08 23.14 -0.15
CA MET A 625 11.07 24.03 0.44
C MET A 625 9.90 24.24 -0.53
N LEU A 626 10.19 24.60 -1.77
CA LEU A 626 9.21 24.76 -2.86
C LEU A 626 8.37 23.48 -3.03
N ARG A 627 9.04 22.33 -3.15
CA ARG A 627 8.42 21.00 -3.19
C ARG A 627 7.45 20.77 -2.01
N SER A 628 7.89 21.06 -0.78
CA SER A 628 7.06 20.85 0.41
C SER A 628 5.85 21.78 0.44
N ASN A 629 5.98 23.01 -0.07
CA ASN A 629 4.88 23.96 -0.13
C ASN A 629 3.88 23.61 -1.24
N ILE A 630 4.33 23.13 -2.40
CA ILE A 630 3.44 22.67 -3.49
C ILE A 630 2.63 21.44 -3.06
N LEU A 631 3.22 20.52 -2.29
CA LEU A 631 2.55 19.30 -1.83
C LEU A 631 1.68 19.52 -0.57
N GLN A 632 1.92 20.58 0.20
CA GLN A 632 1.12 20.96 1.37
C GLN A 632 0.96 22.50 1.43
N PRO A 633 0.20 23.13 0.51
CA PRO A 633 0.01 24.58 0.51
C PRO A 633 -0.67 25.05 1.81
N PRO A 634 -0.29 26.20 2.39
CA PRO A 634 -0.92 26.71 3.61
C PRO A 634 -2.40 27.09 3.41
N THR A 635 -3.20 26.97 4.47
CA THR A 635 -4.62 27.38 4.51
C THR A 635 -4.84 28.71 5.25
N ARG A 636 -3.80 29.30 5.84
CA ARG A 636 -3.91 30.54 6.63
C ARG A 636 -3.25 31.73 5.91
N PRO A 637 -4.05 32.69 5.40
CA PRO A 637 -3.54 33.76 4.55
C PRO A 637 -2.57 34.68 5.29
N ASP A 638 -3.01 35.27 6.41
CA ASP A 638 -2.31 36.32 7.15
C ASP A 638 -0.91 35.90 7.65
N LEU A 639 -0.75 34.62 8.00
CA LEU A 639 0.50 34.08 8.55
C LEU A 639 1.49 33.62 7.49
N PHE A 640 1.01 33.19 6.32
CA PHE A 640 1.83 32.44 5.35
C PHE A 640 1.71 32.88 3.91
N ILE A 641 0.56 33.38 3.44
CA ILE A 641 0.31 33.67 2.03
C ILE A 641 0.52 35.16 1.75
N THR A 642 -0.17 36.05 2.48
CA THR A 642 -0.03 37.50 2.32
C THR A 642 1.43 37.96 2.51
N PRO A 643 2.18 37.51 3.55
CA PRO A 643 3.58 37.88 3.71
C PRO A 643 4.52 37.34 2.61
N ARG A 644 4.10 36.32 1.83
CA ARG A 644 4.82 35.85 0.64
C ARG A 644 4.48 36.69 -0.58
N TYR A 645 3.21 37.04 -0.78
CA TYR A 645 2.83 37.95 -1.85
C TYR A 645 3.52 39.29 -1.70
N ASP A 646 3.56 39.89 -0.51
CA ASP A 646 4.19 41.20 -0.32
C ASP A 646 5.72 41.16 -0.48
N ALA A 647 6.36 40.05 -0.11
CA ALA A 647 7.77 39.81 -0.39
C ALA A 647 8.05 39.55 -1.88
N LEU A 648 7.12 38.91 -2.60
CA LEU A 648 7.19 38.65 -4.03
C LEU A 648 7.00 39.95 -4.83
N ASP A 649 6.00 40.75 -4.47
CA ASP A 649 5.65 42.06 -5.01
C ASP A 649 6.80 43.07 -4.86
N GLU A 650 7.43 43.10 -3.68
CA GLU A 650 8.65 43.89 -3.42
C GLU A 650 9.85 43.41 -4.26
N LEU A 651 10.01 42.09 -4.48
CA LEU A 651 11.07 41.53 -5.31
C LEU A 651 10.83 41.71 -6.82
N THR A 652 9.58 41.78 -7.29
CA THR A 652 9.27 42.13 -8.69
C THR A 652 9.37 43.63 -8.94
N THR A 653 9.16 44.47 -7.92
CA THR A 653 9.29 45.93 -8.04
C THR A 653 10.75 46.41 -7.97
N ASN A 654 11.61 45.72 -7.21
CA ASN A 654 13.01 46.09 -7.02
C ASN A 654 13.95 45.13 -7.78
N GLU A 655 14.18 45.42 -9.07
CA GLU A 655 15.03 44.62 -9.95
C GLU A 655 16.48 44.49 -9.43
N GLU A 656 17.06 45.53 -8.83
CA GLU A 656 18.43 45.48 -8.31
C GLU A 656 18.56 44.48 -7.16
N MET A 657 17.66 44.55 -6.17
CA MET A 657 17.61 43.60 -5.07
C MET A 657 17.41 42.17 -5.58
N PHE A 658 16.49 41.97 -6.53
CA PHE A 658 16.26 40.67 -7.14
C PHE A 658 17.51 40.13 -7.87
N LEU A 659 18.18 40.97 -8.67
CA LEU A 659 19.38 40.60 -9.40
C LEU A 659 20.55 40.26 -8.47
N GLU A 660 20.80 41.02 -7.41
CA GLU A 660 21.87 40.68 -6.45
C GLU A 660 21.57 39.38 -5.68
N ILE A 661 20.31 39.14 -5.31
CA ILE A 661 19.87 37.87 -4.70
C ILE A 661 20.08 36.68 -5.67
N ARG A 662 19.99 36.88 -7.00
CA ARG A 662 20.27 35.84 -8.00
C ARG A 662 21.77 35.66 -8.30
N LYS A 663 22.54 36.76 -8.36
CA LYS A 663 23.99 36.78 -8.61
C LYS A 663 24.76 36.14 -7.44
N GLY A 664 24.38 36.51 -6.22
CA GLY A 664 24.89 35.93 -4.98
C GLY A 664 24.62 34.43 -4.94
N LYS A 665 25.64 33.61 -5.22
CA LYS A 665 25.53 32.15 -5.10
C LYS A 665 25.42 31.80 -3.62
N PHE A 666 24.18 31.81 -3.09
CA PHE A 666 23.78 31.59 -1.69
C PHE A 666 24.67 30.64 -0.88
N ARG A 667 25.14 29.55 -1.51
CA ARG A 667 26.09 28.56 -0.98
C ARG A 667 27.44 29.12 -0.48
N LYS A 668 27.85 30.34 -0.85
CA LYS A 668 29.12 30.96 -0.41
C LYS A 668 28.97 32.24 0.44
N SER A 669 27.83 32.92 0.40
CA SER A 669 27.80 34.35 0.74
C SER A 669 26.52 34.84 1.43
N ILE A 670 26.25 34.30 2.62
CA ILE A 670 25.22 34.82 3.54
C ILE A 670 25.39 36.34 3.82
N PRO A 671 26.61 36.91 3.92
CA PRO A 671 26.77 38.37 4.03
C PRO A 671 26.38 39.17 2.78
N GLU A 672 26.53 38.63 1.57
CA GLU A 672 26.02 39.27 0.34
C GLU A 672 24.49 39.31 0.39
N LEU A 673 23.83 38.22 0.80
CA LEU A 673 22.37 38.17 0.96
C LEU A 673 21.85 39.19 1.99
N HIS A 674 22.52 39.35 3.13
CA HIS A 674 22.15 40.37 4.12
C HIS A 674 22.25 41.79 3.55
N THR A 675 23.28 42.05 2.74
CA THR A 675 23.49 43.34 2.06
C THR A 675 22.45 43.58 0.95
N ALA A 676 22.16 42.56 0.13
CA ALA A 676 21.19 42.63 -0.95
C ALA A 676 19.75 42.82 -0.44
N LEU A 677 19.42 42.31 0.75
CA LEU A 677 18.15 42.58 1.44
C LEU A 677 18.14 43.92 2.21
N GLY A 678 19.21 44.72 2.13
CA GLY A 678 19.31 46.06 2.72
C GLY A 678 18.10 46.97 2.47
N PRO A 679 17.62 47.14 1.22
CA PRO A 679 16.47 48.00 0.91
C PRO A 679 15.09 47.40 1.22
N ALA A 680 15.01 46.16 1.74
CA ALA A 680 13.73 45.47 1.95
C ALA A 680 12.92 46.01 3.14
N ASN A 681 11.61 46.12 2.95
CA ASN A 681 10.63 46.70 3.87
C ASN A 681 9.54 45.69 4.26
N SER A 682 9.24 44.71 3.39
CA SER A 682 8.27 43.66 3.72
C SER A 682 8.67 42.91 4.99
N LEU A 683 7.68 42.56 5.81
CA LEU A 683 7.88 41.92 7.12
C LEU A 683 8.68 40.62 7.00
N LEU A 684 8.45 39.86 5.92
CA LEU A 684 9.11 38.58 5.69
C LEU A 684 10.58 38.74 5.30
N LEU A 685 10.90 39.62 4.34
CA LEU A 685 12.28 39.87 3.92
C LEU A 685 13.09 40.58 5.01
N THR A 686 12.47 41.51 5.75
CA THR A 686 13.07 42.13 6.94
C THR A 686 13.46 41.08 7.99
N LYS A 687 12.54 40.14 8.30
CA LYS A 687 12.81 39.04 9.24
C LYS A 687 13.93 38.11 8.74
N VAL A 688 14.04 37.87 7.44
CA VAL A 688 15.15 37.11 6.85
C VAL A 688 16.47 37.89 6.92
N ARG A 689 16.48 39.20 6.61
CA ARG A 689 17.68 40.05 6.75
C ARG A 689 18.25 39.98 8.17
N GLU A 690 17.39 40.05 9.17
CA GLU A 690 17.76 39.96 10.59
C GLU A 690 18.35 38.59 10.97
N LEU A 691 17.78 37.49 10.47
CA LEU A 691 18.31 36.14 10.70
C LEU A 691 19.63 35.89 9.94
N CYS A 692 19.81 36.46 8.75
CA CYS A 692 21.01 36.32 7.93
C CYS A 692 22.18 37.27 8.33
N ARG A 693 22.08 37.99 9.45
CA ARG A 693 23.12 38.91 9.95
C ARG A 693 24.52 38.24 10.00
N PRO A 694 25.58 38.84 9.40
CA PRO A 694 26.91 38.24 9.32
C PRO A 694 27.49 37.84 10.68
N GLN A 695 27.17 38.57 11.74
CA GLN A 695 27.64 38.30 13.11
C GLN A 695 27.28 36.88 13.55
N ILE A 696 26.07 36.40 13.23
CA ILE A 696 25.55 35.08 13.62
C ILE A 696 26.36 33.93 12.99
N THR A 697 26.78 34.09 11.73
CA THR A 697 27.50 33.03 10.99
C THR A 697 29.02 33.16 11.07
N SER A 698 29.53 34.38 11.31
CA SER A 698 30.96 34.66 11.41
C SER A 698 31.66 33.92 12.56
N HIS A 699 30.98 33.74 13.70
CA HIS A 699 31.52 32.97 14.84
C HIS A 699 31.87 31.53 14.45
N SER A 700 30.90 30.80 13.89
CA SER A 700 31.07 29.42 13.43
C SER A 700 32.13 29.31 12.33
N LEU A 701 32.07 30.22 11.34
CA LEU A 701 33.00 30.25 10.21
C LEU A 701 34.44 30.57 10.64
N ASN A 702 34.63 31.46 11.61
CA ASN A 702 35.96 31.78 12.13
C ASN A 702 36.56 30.61 12.91
N LYS A 703 35.78 29.92 13.76
CA LYS A 703 36.23 28.69 14.44
C LYS A 703 36.63 27.60 13.45
N ILE A 704 35.81 27.38 12.40
CA ILE A 704 36.14 26.41 11.34
C ILE A 704 37.44 26.80 10.62
N ARG A 705 37.63 28.08 10.27
CA ARG A 705 38.84 28.58 9.58
C ARG A 705 40.10 28.63 10.46
N GLN A 706 39.94 28.69 11.78
CA GLN A 706 41.03 28.58 12.75
C GLN A 706 41.48 27.12 12.89
N THR A 707 40.56 26.16 12.85
CA THR A 707 40.86 24.74 13.12
C THR A 707 41.17 23.90 11.88
N ILE A 708 40.48 24.13 10.76
CA ILE A 708 40.53 23.31 9.53
C ILE A 708 41.22 24.10 8.41
N GLU A 709 42.05 23.43 7.63
CA GLU A 709 42.77 24.07 6.51
C GLU A 709 41.86 24.30 5.29
N ALA A 710 42.06 25.42 4.60
CA ALA A 710 41.13 25.92 3.58
C ALA A 710 41.09 25.09 2.28
N ASP A 711 42.22 24.46 1.92
CA ASP A 711 42.41 23.72 0.67
C ASP A 711 41.94 22.25 0.73
N VAL A 712 41.42 21.82 1.89
CA VAL A 712 41.07 20.42 2.16
C VAL A 712 39.87 19.99 1.31
N THR A 713 40.10 19.08 0.37
CA THR A 713 39.11 18.67 -0.62
C THR A 713 39.04 17.15 -0.81
N TYR A 714 37.87 16.65 -1.18
CA TYR A 714 37.68 15.21 -1.42
C TYR A 714 38.35 14.78 -2.73
N MET A 715 39.34 13.88 -2.62
CA MET A 715 40.07 13.33 -3.75
C MET A 715 39.74 11.84 -3.95
N LYS A 716 39.75 11.38 -5.21
CA LYS A 716 39.36 10.00 -5.58
C LYS A 716 40.48 8.97 -5.43
N SER A 717 41.73 9.40 -5.45
CA SER A 717 42.91 8.57 -5.24
C SER A 717 43.00 8.13 -3.78
N ALA A 718 43.31 6.86 -3.54
CA ALA A 718 43.43 6.32 -2.18
C ALA A 718 44.60 6.94 -1.39
N LEU A 719 45.68 7.34 -2.08
CA LEU A 719 46.81 8.03 -1.48
C LEU A 719 46.43 9.48 -1.14
N ASP A 720 45.84 10.20 -2.09
CA ASP A 720 45.55 11.62 -1.92
C ASP A 720 44.43 11.83 -0.89
N LEU A 721 43.42 10.95 -0.86
CA LEU A 721 42.38 10.93 0.17
C LEU A 721 42.94 10.66 1.57
N ARG A 722 44.02 9.86 1.69
CA ARG A 722 44.74 9.67 2.95
C ARG A 722 45.44 10.97 3.34
N ASN A 723 46.22 11.56 2.42
CA ASN A 723 46.98 12.79 2.68
C ASN A 723 46.07 13.97 3.06
N GLN A 724 44.95 14.16 2.35
CA GLN A 724 43.92 15.15 2.65
C GLN A 724 43.31 14.98 4.06
N ARG A 725 43.23 13.75 4.57
CA ARG A 725 42.81 13.47 5.96
C ARG A 725 43.93 13.73 6.97
N THR A 726 45.16 13.30 6.68
CA THR A 726 46.37 13.53 7.50
C THR A 726 46.55 15.01 7.82
N PHE A 727 46.34 15.89 6.83
CA PHE A 727 46.62 17.33 6.93
C PHE A 727 45.35 18.21 7.04
N ALA A 728 44.19 17.63 7.39
CA ALA A 728 42.92 18.36 7.43
C ALA A 728 42.85 19.48 8.50
N VAL A 729 43.42 19.22 9.68
CA VAL A 729 43.51 20.18 10.81
C VAL A 729 44.78 21.02 10.66
N LYS A 730 44.76 22.31 10.96
CA LYS A 730 45.97 23.15 10.85
C LYS A 730 47.10 22.72 11.82
N ALA A 731 48.33 23.10 11.50
CA ALA A 731 49.47 22.91 12.41
C ALA A 731 49.37 23.87 13.61
N GLY A 732 49.95 23.48 14.75
CA GLY A 732 49.99 24.27 15.99
C GLY A 732 48.78 24.11 16.90
N ILE A 733 47.70 23.46 16.44
CA ILE A 733 46.49 23.21 17.24
C ILE A 733 46.70 22.09 18.26
N ASN A 734 47.51 21.08 17.93
CA ASN A 734 47.73 19.92 18.78
C ASN A 734 49.14 19.35 18.55
N GLY A 735 50.07 19.64 19.46
CA GLY A 735 51.47 19.20 19.31
C GLY A 735 51.65 17.68 19.18
N MET A 736 50.76 16.85 19.75
CA MET A 736 50.82 15.40 19.56
C MET A 736 50.39 14.97 18.15
N LEU A 737 49.41 15.67 17.56
CA LEU A 737 49.01 15.46 16.16
C LEU A 737 50.15 15.87 15.21
N ASP A 738 50.82 16.99 15.49
CA ASP A 738 51.90 17.51 14.64
C ASP A 738 53.20 16.69 14.77
N VAL A 739 53.52 16.15 15.95
CA VAL A 739 54.57 15.12 16.10
C VAL A 739 54.22 13.84 15.32
N ALA A 740 52.99 13.33 15.42
CA ALA A 740 52.58 12.14 14.67
C ALA A 740 52.61 12.37 13.14
N ARG A 741 52.32 13.60 12.69
CA ARG A 741 52.47 14.03 11.28
C ARG A 741 53.93 14.11 10.84
N GLN A 742 54.82 14.57 11.71
CA GLN A 742 56.26 14.57 11.45
C GLN A 742 56.77 13.13 11.28
N THR A 743 56.48 12.23 12.23
CA THR A 743 56.82 10.80 12.11
C THR A 743 56.23 10.15 10.87
N TYR A 744 55.00 10.51 10.48
CA TYR A 744 54.38 10.05 9.24
C TYR A 744 55.11 10.54 7.97
N LYS A 745 55.59 11.79 7.96
CA LYS A 745 56.40 12.36 6.89
C LYS A 745 57.76 11.66 6.79
N GLU A 746 58.46 11.53 7.92
CA GLU A 746 59.75 10.84 8.04
C GLU A 746 59.65 9.39 7.55
N LEU A 747 58.66 8.61 8.02
CA LEU A 747 58.42 7.24 7.54
C LEU A 747 58.07 7.16 6.04
N THR A 748 57.44 8.20 5.48
CA THR A 748 57.17 8.26 4.03
C THR A 748 58.46 8.54 3.25
N GLU A 749 59.28 9.46 3.71
CA GLU A 749 60.61 9.73 3.14
C GLU A 749 61.53 8.51 3.23
N ASP A 750 61.50 7.77 4.34
CA ASP A 750 62.29 6.55 4.51
C ASP A 750 61.84 5.40 3.60
N ILE A 751 60.54 5.31 3.28
CA ILE A 751 60.05 4.38 2.24
C ILE A 751 60.60 4.76 0.86
N HIS A 752 60.73 6.05 0.55
CA HIS A 752 61.36 6.50 -0.70
C HIS A 752 62.86 6.17 -0.71
N LYS A 753 63.63 6.59 0.31
CA LYS A 753 65.06 6.28 0.46
C LYS A 753 65.36 4.78 0.35
N HIS A 754 64.53 3.93 0.98
CA HIS A 754 64.67 2.46 0.89
C HIS A 754 64.57 1.94 -0.54
N ILE A 755 63.74 2.57 -1.38
CA ILE A 755 63.53 2.16 -2.78
C ILE A 755 64.63 2.70 -3.67
N ASP A 756 65.10 3.93 -3.43
CA ASP A 756 66.23 4.52 -4.15
C ASP A 756 67.50 3.67 -3.92
N VAL A 757 67.82 3.32 -2.66
CA VAL A 757 68.92 2.41 -2.31
C VAL A 757 68.73 1.01 -2.92
N LEU A 758 67.50 0.47 -2.93
CA LEU A 758 67.21 -0.83 -3.54
C LEU A 758 67.39 -0.83 -5.07
N ASN A 759 67.10 0.29 -5.73
CA ASN A 759 67.31 0.48 -7.16
C ASN A 759 68.80 0.62 -7.49
N GLU A 760 69.56 1.37 -6.69
CA GLU A 760 71.02 1.54 -6.82
C GLU A 760 71.79 0.23 -6.58
N VAL A 761 71.58 -0.43 -5.43
CA VAL A 761 72.35 -1.59 -4.98
C VAL A 761 72.12 -2.84 -5.84
N HIS A 762 70.93 -2.99 -6.44
CA HIS A 762 70.55 -4.17 -7.22
C HIS A 762 70.29 -3.90 -8.71
N GLY A 763 70.42 -2.66 -9.19
CA GLY A 763 70.18 -2.29 -10.60
C GLY A 763 68.74 -2.55 -11.05
N LEU A 764 67.76 -1.97 -10.33
CA LEU A 764 66.32 -2.20 -10.52
C LEU A 764 65.58 -0.91 -10.89
N ASP A 765 64.51 -1.02 -11.70
CA ASP A 765 63.54 0.08 -11.95
C ASP A 765 62.26 -0.16 -11.13
N ALA A 766 62.41 -0.26 -9.79
CA ALA A 766 61.30 -0.57 -8.90
C ALA A 766 60.38 0.65 -8.72
N ASN A 767 59.28 0.67 -9.49
CA ASN A 767 58.27 1.71 -9.41
C ASN A 767 57.38 1.53 -8.17
N LEU A 768 57.44 2.46 -7.22
CA LEU A 768 56.54 2.49 -6.06
C LEU A 768 55.07 2.68 -6.48
N ARG A 769 54.17 1.89 -5.88
CA ARG A 769 52.71 2.01 -6.03
C ARG A 769 52.02 1.85 -4.67
N TYR A 770 50.87 2.48 -4.51
CA TYR A 770 50.05 2.39 -3.30
C TYR A 770 48.66 1.80 -3.61
N ASP A 771 48.16 0.96 -2.71
CA ASP A 771 46.78 0.46 -2.69
C ASP A 771 46.30 0.32 -1.24
N ASN A 772 44.99 0.43 -0.99
CA ASN A 772 44.45 0.40 0.38
C ASN A 772 44.62 -0.97 1.06
N GLY A 773 44.57 -2.06 0.28
CA GLY A 773 44.81 -3.41 0.80
C GLY A 773 46.29 -3.71 1.02
N ARG A 774 47.11 -3.59 -0.03
CA ARG A 774 48.54 -3.94 0.01
C ARG A 774 49.47 -2.87 0.60
N LYS A 775 48.94 -1.67 0.89
CA LYS A 775 49.71 -0.45 1.19
C LYS A 775 50.72 -0.16 0.07
N TYR A 776 51.97 0.20 0.37
CA TYR A 776 53.01 0.38 -0.63
C TYR A 776 53.57 -0.96 -1.14
N TRP A 777 53.75 -1.06 -2.45
CA TRP A 777 54.31 -2.23 -3.14
C TRP A 777 55.11 -1.82 -4.37
N LEU A 778 56.00 -2.71 -4.83
CA LEU A 778 56.95 -2.46 -5.91
C LEU A 778 56.44 -3.07 -7.22
N ARG A 779 56.53 -2.29 -8.29
CA ARG A 779 56.24 -2.74 -9.65
C ARG A 779 57.52 -2.72 -10.48
N LEU A 780 57.94 -3.88 -10.95
CA LEU A 780 59.03 -4.05 -11.90
C LEU A 780 58.45 -4.33 -13.30
N ARG A 781 59.22 -4.04 -14.35
CA ARG A 781 58.94 -4.53 -15.71
C ARG A 781 59.36 -6.00 -15.76
N ALA A 782 58.68 -6.80 -16.57
CA ALA A 782 58.99 -8.23 -16.67
C ALA A 782 60.16 -8.52 -17.61
N ALA A 783 60.34 -7.71 -18.66
CA ALA A 783 61.43 -7.85 -19.64
C ALA A 783 62.81 -7.75 -18.99
N ASP A 784 62.98 -6.87 -18.01
CA ASP A 784 64.23 -6.66 -17.27
C ASP A 784 64.67 -7.91 -16.46
N PHE A 785 63.88 -8.98 -16.42
CA PHE A 785 64.13 -10.23 -15.67
C PHE A 785 63.80 -11.48 -16.48
N ASP A 786 63.90 -11.43 -17.81
CA ASP A 786 63.86 -12.63 -18.65
C ASP A 786 65.23 -13.32 -18.74
N ASP A 787 66.34 -12.55 -18.73
CA ASP A 787 67.72 -13.07 -18.78
C ASP A 787 68.46 -13.07 -17.43
N ARG A 788 67.86 -12.52 -16.35
CA ARG A 788 68.45 -12.53 -14.99
C ARG A 788 67.48 -13.08 -13.94
N PRO A 789 67.96 -13.84 -12.93
CA PRO A 789 67.13 -14.27 -11.81
C PRO A 789 66.64 -13.06 -10.99
N LEU A 790 65.47 -13.21 -10.36
CA LEU A 790 64.95 -12.24 -9.41
C LEU A 790 65.72 -12.34 -8.08
N PRO A 791 66.08 -11.22 -7.42
CA PRO A 791 66.74 -11.26 -6.12
C PRO A 791 65.86 -11.90 -5.03
N ASP A 792 66.44 -12.79 -4.21
CA ASP A 792 65.75 -13.48 -3.10
C ASP A 792 65.17 -12.53 -2.02
N LEU A 793 65.59 -11.26 -2.03
CA LEU A 793 65.03 -10.19 -1.20
C LEU A 793 63.56 -9.87 -1.53
N LEU A 794 63.09 -10.25 -2.73
CA LEU A 794 61.74 -9.97 -3.22
C LEU A 794 60.74 -11.04 -2.74
N ILE A 795 59.82 -10.62 -1.87
CA ILE A 795 58.71 -11.43 -1.36
C ILE A 795 57.39 -11.09 -2.08
N ASN A 796 56.39 -11.98 -1.96
CA ASN A 796 55.05 -11.82 -2.55
C ASN A 796 55.07 -11.56 -4.07
N VAL A 797 55.99 -12.20 -4.79
CA VAL A 797 56.21 -11.99 -6.23
C VAL A 797 55.05 -12.56 -7.07
N VAL A 798 54.40 -11.71 -7.86
CA VAL A 798 53.31 -12.07 -8.77
C VAL A 798 53.58 -11.51 -10.17
N ARG A 799 53.94 -12.37 -11.12
CA ARG A 799 54.19 -11.99 -12.53
C ARG A 799 52.89 -11.93 -13.33
N LYS A 800 52.57 -10.76 -13.90
CA LYS A 800 51.37 -10.46 -14.70
C LYS A 800 51.75 -9.94 -16.09
N LYS A 801 51.89 -10.85 -17.06
CA LYS A 801 52.35 -10.57 -18.43
C LYS A 801 53.67 -9.78 -18.44
N ASP A 802 53.57 -8.46 -18.61
CA ASP A 802 54.62 -7.47 -18.79
C ASP A 802 55.11 -6.83 -17.46
N LYS A 803 54.44 -7.09 -16.34
CA LYS A 803 54.80 -6.53 -15.02
C LYS A 803 54.99 -7.59 -13.96
N ILE A 804 55.87 -7.32 -13.00
CA ILE A 804 56.05 -8.09 -11.78
C ILE A 804 55.60 -7.21 -10.61
N GLU A 805 54.70 -7.73 -9.78
CA GLU A 805 54.27 -7.10 -8.53
C GLU A 805 55.01 -7.80 -7.37
N CYS A 806 55.70 -7.06 -6.51
CA CYS A 806 56.46 -7.64 -5.40
C CYS A 806 56.57 -6.67 -4.21
N GLN A 807 57.12 -7.17 -3.10
CA GLN A 807 57.46 -6.39 -1.90
C GLN A 807 58.83 -6.84 -1.38
N THR A 808 59.38 -6.13 -0.39
CA THR A 808 60.53 -6.60 0.41
C THR A 808 60.13 -6.67 1.87
N LEU A 809 60.87 -7.47 2.66
CA LEU A 809 60.59 -7.64 4.09
C LEU A 809 60.61 -6.28 4.83
N ASP A 810 61.55 -5.40 4.52
CA ASP A 810 61.66 -4.08 5.16
C ASP A 810 60.61 -3.09 4.67
N LEU A 811 60.21 -3.13 3.40
CA LEU A 811 59.03 -2.39 2.92
C LEU A 811 57.75 -2.85 3.64
N VAL A 812 57.62 -4.13 4.00
CA VAL A 812 56.50 -4.62 4.82
C VAL A 812 56.59 -4.09 6.26
N LYS A 813 57.77 -4.05 6.89
CA LYS A 813 57.97 -3.43 8.23
C LYS A 813 57.63 -1.94 8.21
N LEU A 814 58.08 -1.20 7.19
CA LEU A 814 57.79 0.24 7.03
C LEU A 814 56.31 0.49 6.76
N ASN A 815 55.66 -0.33 5.92
CA ASN A 815 54.21 -0.26 5.70
C ASN A 815 53.40 -0.47 6.98
N LEU A 816 53.81 -1.40 7.85
CA LEU A 816 53.14 -1.64 9.14
C LEU A 816 53.24 -0.38 10.02
N ARG A 817 54.47 0.10 10.27
CA ARG A 817 54.72 1.33 11.04
C ARG A 817 53.95 2.53 10.49
N LEU A 818 53.99 2.75 9.17
CA LEU A 818 53.25 3.84 8.53
C LEU A 818 51.73 3.67 8.68
N SER A 819 51.21 2.44 8.64
CA SER A 819 49.78 2.19 8.88
C SER A 819 49.40 2.53 10.33
N ASP A 820 50.25 2.19 11.30
CA ASP A 820 50.01 2.50 12.72
C ASP A 820 50.09 4.01 12.99
N THR A 821 51.12 4.69 12.50
CA THR A 821 51.24 6.16 12.58
C THR A 821 50.10 6.86 11.84
N SER A 822 49.68 6.36 10.68
CA SER A 822 48.53 6.91 9.94
C SER A 822 47.21 6.70 10.67
N ASN A 823 47.06 5.60 11.42
CA ASN A 823 45.89 5.37 12.28
C ASN A 823 45.91 6.33 13.47
N GLU A 824 47.05 6.55 14.12
CA GLU A 824 47.17 7.55 15.19
C GLU A 824 46.84 8.96 14.69
N VAL A 825 47.41 9.42 13.56
CA VAL A 825 47.09 10.74 12.99
C VAL A 825 45.58 10.87 12.74
N VAL A 826 44.90 9.84 12.23
CA VAL A 826 43.44 9.85 12.03
C VAL A 826 42.69 9.94 13.37
N ILE A 827 43.07 9.17 14.40
CA ILE A 827 42.42 9.21 15.72
C ILE A 827 42.64 10.56 16.41
N ARG A 828 43.85 11.13 16.34
CA ARG A 828 44.19 12.44 16.90
C ARG A 828 43.47 13.57 16.15
N SER A 829 43.38 13.49 14.83
CA SER A 829 42.67 14.45 13.98
C SER A 829 41.15 14.38 14.21
N ASP A 830 40.54 13.18 14.26
CA ASP A 830 39.13 13.04 14.59
C ASP A 830 38.83 13.62 15.97
N LYS A 831 39.65 13.37 17.00
CA LYS A 831 39.45 14.00 18.32
C LYS A 831 39.35 15.52 18.24
N VAL A 832 40.25 16.20 17.51
CA VAL A 832 40.19 17.66 17.33
C VAL A 832 38.92 18.08 16.57
N VAL A 833 38.50 17.32 15.56
CA VAL A 833 37.24 17.57 14.83
C VAL A 833 36.01 17.33 15.72
N GLN A 834 36.00 16.29 16.57
CA GLN A 834 34.93 16.04 17.54
C GLN A 834 34.85 17.15 18.60
N ASP A 835 35.99 17.71 19.02
CA ASP A 835 36.03 18.83 19.96
C ASP A 835 35.54 20.14 19.31
N LEU A 836 35.95 20.45 18.07
CA LEU A 836 35.36 21.53 17.27
C LEU A 836 33.84 21.35 17.08
N LEU A 837 33.40 20.12 16.76
CA LEU A 837 31.98 19.79 16.62
C LEU A 837 31.21 19.87 17.94
N LYS A 838 31.86 19.77 19.12
CA LYS A 838 31.20 20.04 20.42
C LYS A 838 30.91 21.53 20.57
N GLU A 839 31.85 22.40 20.22
CA GLU A 839 31.66 23.85 20.29
C GLU A 839 30.57 24.34 19.32
N LEU A 840 30.64 23.90 18.06
CA LEU A 840 29.71 24.34 17.00
C LEU A 840 28.25 23.96 17.27
N ARG A 841 27.97 23.02 18.20
CA ARG A 841 26.58 22.65 18.60
C ARG A 841 25.79 23.81 19.19
N SER A 842 26.46 24.79 19.79
CA SER A 842 25.81 26.01 20.29
C SER A 842 25.18 26.84 19.16
N ASP A 843 25.82 26.85 17.99
CA ASP A 843 25.42 27.67 16.84
C ASP A 843 24.37 26.96 15.94
N ILE A 844 24.24 25.63 16.03
CA ILE A 844 23.36 24.80 15.18
C ILE A 844 21.92 25.35 15.06
N PRO A 845 21.21 25.74 16.15
CA PRO A 845 19.84 26.25 16.04
C PRO A 845 19.75 27.53 15.19
N HIS A 846 20.75 28.41 15.29
CA HIS A 846 20.84 29.63 14.48
C HIS A 846 21.15 29.28 13.02
N LEU A 847 22.10 28.37 12.77
CA LEU A 847 22.42 27.91 11.41
C LEU A 847 21.22 27.27 10.70
N PHE A 848 20.38 26.50 11.40
CA PHE A 848 19.11 25.99 10.84
C PHE A 848 18.14 27.12 10.45
N ARG A 849 17.95 28.12 11.32
CA ARG A 849 17.10 29.29 11.05
C ARG A 849 17.62 30.10 9.84
N VAL A 850 18.94 30.21 9.66
CA VAL A 850 19.54 30.81 8.44
C VAL A 850 19.29 29.95 7.20
N CYS A 851 19.50 28.63 7.27
CA CYS A 851 19.25 27.71 6.16
C CYS A 851 17.81 27.78 5.64
N GLU A 852 16.81 27.87 6.54
CA GLU A 852 15.42 28.06 6.13
C GLU A 852 15.15 29.44 5.54
N SER A 853 15.74 30.49 6.12
CA SER A 853 15.59 31.87 5.63
C SER A 853 16.14 32.01 4.19
N VAL A 854 17.30 31.39 3.92
CA VAL A 854 17.87 31.25 2.58
C VAL A 854 16.96 30.44 1.66
N ALA A 855 16.45 29.29 2.12
CA ALA A 855 15.56 28.44 1.31
C ALA A 855 14.23 29.13 0.95
N LEU A 856 13.72 29.98 1.84
CA LEU A 856 12.50 30.75 1.64
C LEU A 856 12.70 31.89 0.63
N VAL A 857 13.80 32.64 0.74
CA VAL A 857 14.13 33.69 -0.25
C VAL A 857 14.47 33.09 -1.62
N ASP A 858 15.15 31.95 -1.68
CA ASP A 858 15.40 31.21 -2.92
C ASP A 858 14.08 30.72 -3.57
N MET A 859 13.11 30.28 -2.77
CA MET A 859 11.75 29.94 -3.24
C MET A 859 11.00 31.17 -3.79
N ILE A 860 10.99 32.29 -3.06
CA ILE A 860 10.27 33.50 -3.49
C ILE A 860 10.97 34.17 -4.70
N SER A 861 12.30 34.17 -4.75
CA SER A 861 13.08 34.58 -5.94
C SER A 861 12.76 33.71 -7.16
N SER A 862 12.47 32.42 -6.95
CA SER A 862 12.00 31.52 -8.01
C SER A 862 10.62 31.94 -8.57
N PHE A 863 9.71 32.44 -7.73
CA PHE A 863 8.44 33.02 -8.17
C PHE A 863 8.63 34.39 -8.82
N ALA A 864 9.48 35.26 -8.26
CA ALA A 864 9.76 36.60 -8.77
C ALA A 864 10.37 36.55 -10.18
N GLN A 865 11.29 35.60 -10.43
CA GLN A 865 11.78 35.33 -11.78
C GLN A 865 10.63 35.05 -12.75
N LEU A 866 9.68 34.22 -12.34
CA LEU A 866 8.62 33.73 -13.21
C LEU A 866 7.60 34.84 -13.52
N ALA A 867 7.29 35.69 -12.52
CA ALA A 867 6.45 36.89 -12.66
C ALA A 867 7.15 38.05 -13.41
N THR A 868 8.50 38.13 -13.37
CA THR A 868 9.25 39.12 -14.16
C THR A 868 9.42 38.68 -15.62
N THR A 869 9.40 37.36 -15.88
CA THR A 869 9.59 36.81 -17.24
C THR A 869 8.25 36.67 -18.00
N ARG A 870 7.10 36.93 -17.36
CA ARG A 870 5.76 36.64 -17.90
C ARG A 870 4.69 37.49 -17.22
N ASP A 871 3.62 37.81 -17.95
CA ASP A 871 2.47 38.56 -17.46
C ASP A 871 1.64 37.73 -16.44
N TYR A 872 2.06 37.77 -15.17
CA TYR A 872 1.48 37.06 -14.04
C TYR A 872 1.07 38.08 -12.97
N VAL A 873 -0.15 37.96 -12.46
CA VAL A 873 -0.80 38.96 -11.59
C VAL A 873 -0.84 38.49 -10.14
N LYS A 874 -0.69 39.43 -9.20
CA LYS A 874 -0.89 39.25 -7.75
C LYS A 874 -2.37 38.89 -7.50
N PRO A 875 -2.69 37.69 -6.99
CA PRO A 875 -4.08 37.28 -6.84
C PRO A 875 -4.66 37.74 -5.50
N ASP A 876 -5.92 38.16 -5.53
CA ASP A 876 -6.68 38.54 -4.34
C ASP A 876 -7.24 37.30 -3.62
N LEU A 877 -7.30 37.35 -2.28
CA LEU A 877 -7.86 36.29 -1.45
C LEU A 877 -9.20 36.76 -0.87
N GLY A 878 -10.27 36.03 -1.17
CA GLY A 878 -11.64 36.38 -0.79
C GLY A 878 -12.55 35.17 -0.58
N THR A 879 -13.84 35.35 -0.84
CA THR A 879 -14.86 34.28 -0.73
C THR A 879 -15.23 33.64 -2.07
N THR A 880 -14.89 34.29 -3.19
CA THR A 880 -15.23 33.86 -4.55
C THR A 880 -13.98 33.52 -5.36
N LEU A 881 -14.10 32.53 -6.26
CA LEU A 881 -13.09 32.27 -7.28
C LEU A 881 -13.53 32.98 -8.56
N ALA A 882 -12.76 33.95 -9.01
CA ALA A 882 -13.05 34.75 -10.20
C ALA A 882 -11.74 35.06 -10.95
N LEU A 883 -11.50 34.36 -12.05
CA LEU A 883 -10.28 34.47 -12.85
C LEU A 883 -10.65 34.96 -14.26
N LYS A 884 -10.05 36.06 -14.70
CA LYS A 884 -10.24 36.64 -16.04
C LYS A 884 -9.05 36.32 -16.92
N ALA A 885 -9.31 35.83 -18.14
CA ALA A 885 -8.31 35.48 -19.14
C ALA A 885 -7.16 34.61 -18.60
N ALA A 886 -7.47 33.64 -17.73
CA ALA A 886 -6.50 32.76 -17.11
C ALA A 886 -5.94 31.72 -18.11
N ARG A 887 -4.66 31.38 -17.95
CA ARG A 887 -3.93 30.44 -18.83
C ARG A 887 -3.46 29.22 -18.06
N HIS A 888 -3.36 28.06 -18.71
CA HIS A 888 -2.87 26.85 -18.05
C HIS A 888 -1.34 26.96 -17.84
N PRO A 889 -0.82 27.03 -16.60
CA PRO A 889 0.53 27.52 -16.34
C PRO A 889 1.65 26.72 -17.02
N VAL A 890 1.53 25.39 -17.12
CA VAL A 890 2.48 24.53 -17.84
C VAL A 890 2.37 24.70 -19.37
N LEU A 891 1.18 24.54 -19.95
CA LEU A 891 1.00 24.62 -21.41
C LEU A 891 1.27 26.01 -21.99
N ASP A 892 1.06 27.09 -21.22
CA ASP A 892 1.46 28.46 -21.57
C ASP A 892 2.98 28.55 -21.85
N ARG A 893 3.81 27.74 -21.16
CA ARG A 893 5.24 27.55 -21.45
C ARG A 893 5.50 26.71 -22.69
N THR A 894 4.78 25.61 -22.88
CA THR A 894 5.05 24.68 -23.98
C THR A 894 4.56 25.22 -25.33
N MET A 895 3.53 26.07 -25.33
CA MET A 895 2.85 26.57 -26.54
C MET A 895 3.24 28.00 -26.97
N ASN A 896 4.09 28.70 -26.21
CA ASN A 896 4.67 30.02 -26.54
C ASN A 896 3.65 31.01 -27.17
N GLY A 897 2.67 31.46 -26.39
CA GLY A 897 1.70 32.47 -26.81
C GLY A 897 0.56 31.98 -27.72
N LYS A 898 0.53 30.70 -28.09
CA LYS A 898 -0.61 30.09 -28.82
C LYS A 898 -1.74 29.57 -27.92
N PHE A 899 -1.62 29.70 -26.60
CA PHE A 899 -2.62 29.21 -25.65
C PHE A 899 -3.80 30.19 -25.55
N VAL A 900 -5.03 29.69 -25.70
CA VAL A 900 -6.24 30.52 -25.59
C VAL A 900 -6.61 30.73 -24.12
N PRO A 901 -6.60 31.97 -23.60
CA PRO A 901 -6.99 32.26 -22.22
C PRO A 901 -8.50 32.04 -22.01
N ASN A 902 -8.87 31.65 -20.80
CA ASN A 902 -10.24 31.30 -20.43
C ASN A 902 -10.65 31.95 -19.09
N ASP A 903 -11.94 32.24 -18.96
CA ASP A 903 -12.52 32.84 -17.75
C ASP A 903 -13.06 31.74 -16.82
N TYR A 904 -12.93 31.93 -15.51
CA TYR A 904 -13.41 31.01 -14.47
C TYR A 904 -14.16 31.78 -13.40
N TYR A 905 -15.33 31.28 -12.99
CA TYR A 905 -16.17 31.91 -11.97
C TYR A 905 -16.86 30.82 -11.14
N SER A 906 -16.64 30.81 -9.82
CA SER A 906 -17.24 29.88 -8.86
C SER A 906 -17.55 30.61 -7.55
N THR A 907 -18.74 30.35 -6.98
CA THR A 907 -19.30 31.04 -5.81
C THR A 907 -20.22 30.09 -5.02
N GLU A 908 -20.64 30.47 -3.82
CA GLU A 908 -21.62 29.68 -3.04
C GLU A 908 -22.96 29.43 -3.78
N GLN A 909 -23.31 30.27 -4.77
CA GLN A 909 -24.50 30.12 -5.62
C GLN A 909 -24.24 29.37 -6.95
N TYR A 910 -22.96 29.19 -7.31
CA TYR A 910 -22.50 28.47 -8.49
C TYR A 910 -21.28 27.65 -8.10
N CYS A 911 -21.54 26.53 -7.43
CA CYS A 911 -20.51 25.64 -6.90
C CYS A 911 -20.20 24.49 -7.88
N PHE A 912 -21.17 24.03 -8.66
CA PHE A 912 -21.05 22.85 -9.51
C PHE A 912 -21.05 23.20 -11.00
N HIS A 913 -19.96 22.91 -11.71
CA HIS A 913 -19.71 23.36 -13.07
C HIS A 913 -19.70 22.17 -14.04
N VAL A 914 -20.69 22.10 -14.93
CA VAL A 914 -20.76 21.01 -15.93
C VAL A 914 -20.12 21.48 -17.23
N VAL A 915 -18.94 20.97 -17.55
CA VAL A 915 -18.17 21.34 -18.75
C VAL A 915 -18.43 20.32 -19.86
N THR A 916 -19.12 20.75 -20.91
CA THR A 916 -19.36 19.93 -22.11
C THR A 916 -18.51 20.37 -23.29
N GLY A 917 -18.37 19.49 -24.29
CA GLY A 917 -17.58 19.77 -25.49
C GLY A 917 -16.95 18.53 -26.09
N CYS A 918 -16.60 18.64 -27.36
CA CYS A 918 -16.06 17.57 -28.19
C CYS A 918 -14.77 16.96 -27.63
N ASN A 919 -14.37 15.79 -28.14
CA ASN A 919 -12.99 15.33 -27.96
C ASN A 919 -12.02 16.33 -28.59
N MET A 920 -10.84 16.51 -27.99
CA MET A 920 -9.82 17.51 -28.37
C MET A 920 -10.23 19.00 -28.21
N SER A 921 -11.42 19.31 -27.69
CA SER A 921 -11.86 20.71 -27.44
C SER A 921 -11.15 21.41 -26.26
N GLY A 922 -10.45 20.65 -25.40
CA GLY A 922 -9.72 21.18 -24.25
C GLY A 922 -10.36 20.97 -22.87
N LYS A 923 -11.45 20.18 -22.74
CA LYS A 923 -12.16 19.96 -21.45
C LYS A 923 -11.21 19.67 -20.27
N SER A 924 -10.38 18.64 -20.42
CA SER A 924 -9.40 18.20 -19.42
C SER A 924 -8.39 19.30 -19.08
N THR A 925 -7.93 20.06 -20.07
CA THR A 925 -7.03 21.21 -19.89
C THR A 925 -7.69 22.32 -19.08
N TYR A 926 -8.94 22.67 -19.42
CA TYR A 926 -9.69 23.72 -18.76
C TYR A 926 -9.89 23.42 -17.26
N ILE A 927 -10.29 22.19 -16.91
CA ILE A 927 -10.51 21.79 -15.51
C ILE A 927 -9.21 21.52 -14.73
N ARG A 928 -8.12 21.07 -15.39
CA ARG A 928 -6.80 20.96 -14.75
C ARG A 928 -6.23 22.32 -14.38
N ALA A 929 -6.42 23.32 -15.24
CA ALA A 929 -5.86 24.66 -15.03
C ALA A 929 -6.37 25.30 -13.72
N VAL A 930 -7.68 25.27 -13.43
CA VAL A 930 -8.21 25.90 -12.20
C VAL A 930 -7.63 25.30 -10.92
N ALA A 931 -7.43 23.98 -10.86
CA ALA A 931 -6.77 23.34 -9.71
C ALA A 931 -5.29 23.71 -9.58
N LEU A 932 -4.55 23.78 -10.69
CA LEU A 932 -3.15 24.24 -10.70
C LEU A 932 -3.02 25.71 -10.28
N LEU A 933 -3.96 26.56 -10.71
CA LEU A 933 -4.01 27.99 -10.37
C LEU A 933 -4.35 28.19 -8.88
N GLN A 934 -5.27 27.42 -8.32
CA GLN A 934 -5.57 27.39 -6.87
C GLN A 934 -4.30 27.06 -6.04
N ILE A 935 -3.53 26.04 -6.47
CA ILE A 935 -2.28 25.66 -5.81
C ILE A 935 -1.25 26.79 -5.90
N MET A 936 -1.10 27.41 -7.07
CA MET A 936 -0.17 28.54 -7.28
C MET A 936 -0.52 29.74 -6.39
N ALA A 937 -1.80 30.07 -6.24
CA ALA A 937 -2.23 31.10 -5.32
C ALA A 937 -1.84 30.72 -3.87
N GLN A 938 -2.28 29.56 -3.36
CA GLN A 938 -2.09 29.21 -1.95
C GLN A 938 -0.62 28.98 -1.53
N ILE A 939 0.31 28.67 -2.44
CA ILE A 939 1.76 28.65 -2.10
C ILE A 939 2.38 30.06 -1.97
N GLY A 940 1.69 31.11 -2.37
CA GLY A 940 2.21 32.48 -2.40
C GLY A 940 2.90 32.86 -3.73
N SER A 941 2.48 32.28 -4.86
CA SER A 941 2.94 32.68 -6.21
C SER A 941 1.88 33.53 -6.91
N PHE A 942 2.31 34.45 -7.77
CA PHE A 942 1.45 35.10 -8.75
C PHE A 942 0.97 34.09 -9.81
N VAL A 943 -0.10 34.42 -10.54
CA VAL A 943 -0.80 33.51 -11.46
C VAL A 943 -0.94 34.08 -12.88
N PRO A 944 -0.94 33.24 -13.94
CA PRO A 944 -1.13 33.69 -15.32
C PRO A 944 -2.62 34.00 -15.61
N ALA A 945 -3.03 35.23 -15.32
CA ALA A 945 -4.37 35.75 -15.59
C ALA A 945 -4.29 37.28 -15.84
N GLU A 946 -5.36 37.89 -16.32
CA GLU A 946 -5.50 39.36 -16.35
C GLU A 946 -5.98 39.90 -15.00
N TYR A 947 -6.87 39.16 -14.34
CA TYR A 947 -7.34 39.39 -12.97
C TYR A 947 -7.60 38.03 -12.31
N ALA A 948 -7.33 37.91 -11.01
CA ALA A 948 -7.54 36.67 -10.28
C ALA A 948 -7.90 36.92 -8.81
N ALA A 949 -9.10 36.47 -8.41
CA ALA A 949 -9.48 36.28 -7.02
C ALA A 949 -9.71 34.78 -6.73
N PHE A 950 -9.32 34.31 -5.55
CA PHE A 950 -9.52 32.93 -5.10
C PHE A 950 -10.18 32.86 -3.72
N SER A 951 -10.96 31.81 -3.49
CA SER A 951 -11.40 31.38 -2.17
C SER A 951 -10.41 30.40 -1.53
N MET A 952 -10.44 30.27 -0.19
CA MET A 952 -9.48 29.45 0.55
C MET A 952 -9.87 27.96 0.59
N VAL A 953 -9.27 27.16 -0.31
CA VAL A 953 -9.51 25.72 -0.42
C VAL A 953 -8.69 24.94 0.62
N HIS A 954 -9.32 23.91 1.19
CA HIS A 954 -8.76 23.06 2.24
C HIS A 954 -8.46 21.62 1.75
N SER A 955 -9.15 21.16 0.71
CA SER A 955 -8.89 19.86 0.06
C SER A 955 -8.99 19.99 -1.47
N ILE A 956 -8.03 19.44 -2.22
CA ILE A 956 -8.12 19.27 -3.67
C ILE A 956 -8.23 17.78 -4.00
N PHE A 957 -9.31 17.44 -4.72
CA PHE A 957 -9.54 16.14 -5.32
C PHE A 957 -9.51 16.26 -6.84
N ALA A 958 -8.85 15.35 -7.55
CA ALA A 958 -8.90 15.33 -9.01
C ALA A 958 -8.90 13.90 -9.55
N ARG A 959 -10.05 13.48 -10.07
CA ARG A 959 -10.19 12.31 -10.93
C ARG A 959 -10.15 12.80 -12.38
N VAL A 960 -9.02 12.64 -13.05
CA VAL A 960 -8.94 12.80 -14.51
C VAL A 960 -8.53 11.46 -15.10
N SER A 961 -9.29 10.97 -16.08
CA SER A 961 -8.99 9.70 -16.75
C SER A 961 -7.57 9.71 -17.33
N LEU A 962 -6.77 8.73 -16.91
CA LEU A 962 -5.47 8.39 -17.49
C LEU A 962 -5.64 7.08 -18.28
N ASP A 963 -4.81 6.88 -19.30
CA ASP A 963 -4.90 5.68 -20.15
C ASP A 963 -4.72 4.37 -19.35
N ASP A 964 -5.39 3.31 -19.80
CA ASP A 964 -5.67 2.10 -19.03
C ASP A 964 -4.42 1.46 -18.40
N ASN A 965 -4.34 1.52 -17.06
CA ASN A 965 -3.19 1.01 -16.31
C ASN A 965 -3.34 -0.50 -16.05
N ILE A 966 -3.02 -1.29 -17.09
CA ILE A 966 -3.21 -2.76 -17.20
C ILE A 966 -2.60 -3.54 -16.02
N GLU A 967 -1.55 -3.03 -15.37
CA GLU A 967 -0.83 -3.73 -14.29
C GLU A 967 -1.65 -3.95 -13.00
N SER A 968 -2.78 -3.25 -12.84
CA SER A 968 -3.52 -3.18 -11.56
C SER A 968 -4.38 -4.40 -11.19
N ASN A 969 -4.60 -5.37 -12.10
CA ASN A 969 -5.51 -6.52 -11.92
C ASN A 969 -6.97 -6.16 -11.50
N LEU A 970 -7.37 -4.90 -11.66
CA LEU A 970 -8.71 -4.38 -11.39
C LEU A 970 -9.32 -3.86 -12.70
N SER A 971 -10.65 -3.83 -12.79
CA SER A 971 -11.30 -3.16 -13.92
C SER A 971 -11.16 -1.65 -13.78
N THR A 972 -11.01 -0.96 -14.91
CA THR A 972 -10.92 0.51 -14.97
C THR A 972 -12.12 1.17 -14.28
N PHE A 973 -13.31 0.61 -14.47
CA PHE A 973 -14.54 1.01 -13.76
C PHE A 973 -14.49 0.79 -12.23
N SER A 974 -13.85 -0.27 -11.71
CA SER A 974 -13.77 -0.46 -10.25
C SER A 974 -12.73 0.44 -9.59
N VAL A 975 -11.69 0.85 -10.34
CA VAL A 975 -10.77 1.92 -9.93
C VAL A 975 -11.49 3.26 -9.88
N GLU A 976 -12.20 3.63 -10.97
CA GLU A 976 -13.05 4.83 -11.08
C GLU A 976 -14.09 4.93 -9.93
N MET A 977 -14.80 3.84 -9.63
CA MET A 977 -15.77 3.80 -8.53
C MET A 977 -15.10 3.88 -7.14
N ARG A 978 -13.88 3.37 -6.98
CA ARG A 978 -13.11 3.48 -5.72
C ARG A 978 -12.62 4.91 -5.49
N GLU A 979 -12.11 5.57 -6.53
CA GLU A 979 -11.70 6.98 -6.50
C GLU A 979 -12.89 7.89 -6.18
N MET A 980 -14.01 7.73 -6.88
CA MET A 980 -15.23 8.51 -6.58
C MET A 980 -15.77 8.23 -5.18
N SER A 981 -15.74 6.98 -4.71
CA SER A 981 -16.13 6.63 -3.33
C SER A 981 -15.21 7.27 -2.27
N PHE A 982 -13.94 7.48 -2.58
CA PHE A 982 -13.01 8.23 -1.73
C PHE A 982 -13.35 9.73 -1.70
N ILE A 983 -13.57 10.36 -2.87
CA ILE A 983 -13.95 11.78 -2.98
C ILE A 983 -15.27 12.04 -2.21
N LEU A 984 -16.32 11.27 -2.50
CA LEU A 984 -17.66 11.42 -1.89
C LEU A 984 -17.69 11.24 -0.36
N ARG A 985 -16.66 10.64 0.25
CA ARG A 985 -16.53 10.46 1.71
C ARG A 985 -15.72 11.55 2.41
N ASN A 986 -14.97 12.35 1.67
CA ASN A 986 -14.00 13.31 2.21
C ASN A 986 -14.18 14.74 1.67
N ILE A 987 -15.11 14.96 0.75
CA ILE A 987 -15.44 16.27 0.20
C ILE A 987 -16.23 17.12 1.21
N ASP A 988 -15.84 18.38 1.36
CA ASP A 988 -16.44 19.39 2.25
C ASP A 988 -16.74 20.70 1.50
N ASP A 989 -17.37 21.66 2.19
CA ASP A 989 -17.74 22.97 1.63
C ASP A 989 -16.53 23.81 1.15
N LYS A 990 -15.32 23.46 1.59
CA LYS A 990 -14.05 24.12 1.24
C LYS A 990 -13.17 23.25 0.34
N SER A 991 -13.76 22.26 -0.32
CA SER A 991 -13.09 21.39 -1.28
C SER A 991 -13.19 21.92 -2.70
N LEU A 992 -12.13 21.68 -3.48
CA LEU A 992 -12.12 21.83 -4.93
C LEU A 992 -12.01 20.43 -5.56
N ALA A 993 -13.05 20.01 -6.28
CA ALA A 993 -13.09 18.71 -6.95
C ALA A 993 -13.05 18.86 -8.47
N VAL A 994 -12.14 18.15 -9.13
CA VAL A 994 -12.02 18.06 -10.59
C VAL A 994 -12.37 16.64 -11.02
N ILE A 995 -13.34 16.49 -11.93
CA ILE A 995 -13.84 15.19 -12.40
C ILE A 995 -13.92 15.24 -13.93
N ASP A 996 -13.23 14.34 -14.61
CA ASP A 996 -13.28 14.20 -16.08
C ASP A 996 -13.87 12.85 -16.47
N GLU A 997 -14.75 12.83 -17.47
CA GLU A 997 -15.31 11.64 -18.15
C GLU A 997 -15.79 10.50 -17.22
N LEU A 998 -16.55 10.83 -16.16
CA LEU A 998 -17.13 9.84 -15.25
C LEU A 998 -18.15 8.92 -15.97
N GLY A 999 -18.04 7.61 -15.73
CA GLY A 999 -18.96 6.58 -16.21
C GLY A 999 -18.58 5.96 -17.57
N ARG A 1000 -17.46 6.38 -18.18
CA ARG A 1000 -17.04 5.96 -19.52
C ARG A 1000 -16.69 4.46 -19.64
N ALA A 1001 -16.31 3.80 -18.53
CA ALA A 1001 -15.89 2.40 -18.52
C ALA A 1001 -17.04 1.37 -18.35
N THR A 1002 -18.31 1.80 -18.47
CA THR A 1002 -19.49 0.93 -18.29
C THR A 1002 -20.57 1.20 -19.36
N SER A 1003 -21.76 0.60 -19.23
CA SER A 1003 -22.88 0.85 -20.15
C SER A 1003 -23.31 2.33 -20.11
N ASN A 1004 -23.66 2.90 -21.27
CA ASN A 1004 -24.10 4.29 -21.37
C ASN A 1004 -25.36 4.63 -20.55
N ARG A 1005 -26.13 3.63 -20.11
CA ARG A 1005 -27.29 3.84 -19.21
C ARG A 1005 -26.85 3.90 -17.76
N ASP A 1006 -26.03 2.95 -17.34
CA ASP A 1006 -25.59 2.81 -15.96
C ASP A 1006 -24.56 3.90 -15.61
N GLY A 1007 -23.63 4.21 -16.52
CA GLY A 1007 -22.68 5.31 -16.39
C GLY A 1007 -23.37 6.68 -16.29
N LEU A 1008 -24.44 6.91 -17.06
CA LEU A 1008 -25.24 8.13 -16.94
C LEU A 1008 -26.01 8.18 -15.60
N ALA A 1009 -26.65 7.08 -15.18
CA ALA A 1009 -27.39 7.02 -13.93
C ALA A 1009 -26.47 7.25 -12.71
N ILE A 1010 -25.29 6.64 -12.71
CA ILE A 1010 -24.26 6.84 -11.68
C ILE A 1010 -23.72 8.28 -11.72
N ALA A 1011 -23.46 8.85 -12.91
CA ALA A 1011 -23.01 10.24 -13.04
C ALA A 1011 -24.05 11.24 -12.50
N ILE A 1012 -25.36 11.00 -12.70
CA ILE A 1012 -26.44 11.81 -12.12
C ILE A 1012 -26.40 11.71 -10.58
N ALA A 1013 -26.50 10.51 -10.01
CA ALA A 1013 -26.55 10.31 -8.56
C ALA A 1013 -25.29 10.80 -7.82
N MET A 1014 -24.11 10.64 -8.43
CA MET A 1014 -22.86 11.22 -7.90
C MET A 1014 -22.87 12.75 -8.00
N SER A 1015 -23.38 13.33 -9.10
CA SER A 1015 -23.51 14.80 -9.22
C SER A 1015 -24.44 15.36 -8.13
N GLU A 1016 -25.62 14.78 -7.92
CA GLU A 1016 -26.57 15.17 -6.86
C GLU A 1016 -25.91 15.17 -5.47
N THR A 1017 -25.13 14.13 -5.17
CA THR A 1017 -24.39 14.00 -3.90
C THR A 1017 -23.28 15.07 -3.78
N LEU A 1018 -22.57 15.36 -4.87
CA LEU A 1018 -21.53 16.39 -4.91
C LEU A 1018 -22.12 17.81 -4.73
N ILE A 1019 -23.27 18.12 -5.35
CA ILE A 1019 -23.94 19.42 -5.21
C ILE A 1019 -24.37 19.65 -3.75
N GLN A 1020 -24.84 18.61 -3.05
CA GLN A 1020 -25.20 18.68 -1.63
C GLN A 1020 -24.03 19.05 -0.72
N SER A 1021 -22.78 18.72 -1.09
CA SER A 1021 -21.58 19.09 -0.33
C SER A 1021 -21.24 20.59 -0.38
N LYS A 1022 -21.82 21.34 -1.34
CA LYS A 1022 -21.50 22.75 -1.68
C LYS A 1022 -20.06 23.04 -2.12
N ALA A 1023 -19.20 22.03 -2.21
CA ALA A 1023 -17.84 22.14 -2.73
C ALA A 1023 -17.78 22.79 -4.12
N SER A 1024 -16.67 23.43 -4.46
CA SER A 1024 -16.43 23.90 -5.84
C SER A 1024 -16.06 22.70 -6.71
N VAL A 1025 -16.97 22.25 -7.57
CA VAL A 1025 -16.78 21.08 -8.44
C VAL A 1025 -16.72 21.49 -9.91
N TRP A 1026 -15.75 20.93 -10.64
CA TRP A 1026 -15.58 21.06 -12.08
C TRP A 1026 -15.72 19.68 -12.73
N PHE A 1027 -16.87 19.42 -13.34
CA PHE A 1027 -17.29 18.13 -13.86
C PHE A 1027 -17.34 18.17 -15.40
N ALA A 1028 -16.30 17.65 -16.06
CA ALA A 1028 -16.27 17.53 -17.51
C ALA A 1028 -16.93 16.22 -17.98
N THR A 1029 -17.79 16.31 -19.01
CA THR A 1029 -18.58 15.16 -19.46
C THR A 1029 -18.88 15.16 -20.96
N HIS A 1030 -19.14 13.96 -21.48
CA HIS A 1030 -19.76 13.71 -22.79
C HIS A 1030 -21.28 13.50 -22.68
N TYR A 1031 -21.82 13.30 -21.48
CA TYR A 1031 -23.23 13.11 -21.27
C TYR A 1031 -23.99 14.45 -21.40
N ILE A 1032 -24.32 14.84 -22.63
CA ILE A 1032 -25.18 16.00 -22.92
C ILE A 1032 -26.51 15.88 -22.15
N ASP A 1033 -27.04 14.67 -21.95
CA ASP A 1033 -28.26 14.47 -21.18
C ASP A 1033 -28.09 14.73 -19.66
N LEU A 1034 -26.87 14.68 -19.11
CA LEU A 1034 -26.59 15.12 -17.73
C LEU A 1034 -26.84 16.63 -17.57
N THR A 1035 -26.39 17.47 -18.51
CA THR A 1035 -26.67 18.92 -18.47
C THR A 1035 -28.16 19.23 -18.47
N LYS A 1036 -28.99 18.38 -19.10
CA LYS A 1036 -30.44 18.56 -19.20
C LYS A 1036 -31.16 18.16 -17.92
N VAL A 1037 -30.72 17.09 -17.25
CA VAL A 1037 -31.24 16.67 -15.94
C VAL A 1037 -30.84 17.68 -14.86
N LEU A 1038 -29.59 18.15 -14.89
CA LEU A 1038 -29.05 19.08 -13.91
C LEU A 1038 -29.46 20.56 -14.16
N ALA A 1039 -29.99 20.92 -15.34
CA ALA A 1039 -30.38 22.30 -15.66
C ALA A 1039 -31.45 22.90 -14.74
N ASP A 1040 -32.18 22.08 -13.98
CA ASP A 1040 -33.23 22.51 -13.04
C ASP A 1040 -32.77 22.62 -11.58
N HIS A 1041 -31.54 22.22 -11.26
CA HIS A 1041 -31.00 22.29 -9.91
C HIS A 1041 -30.26 23.64 -9.66
N PRO A 1042 -30.56 24.38 -8.57
CA PRO A 1042 -29.78 25.56 -8.20
C PRO A 1042 -28.35 25.18 -7.79
N GLY A 1043 -27.39 26.10 -7.89
CA GLY A 1043 -25.97 25.83 -7.64
C GLY A 1043 -25.15 25.45 -8.88
N ILE A 1044 -25.79 25.27 -10.05
CA ILE A 1044 -25.16 24.68 -11.24
C ILE A 1044 -24.91 25.71 -12.35
N LEU A 1045 -23.68 25.74 -12.86
CA LEU A 1045 -23.30 26.47 -14.07
C LEU A 1045 -22.97 25.49 -15.20
N ASN A 1046 -23.84 25.42 -16.21
CA ASN A 1046 -23.57 24.69 -17.45
C ASN A 1046 -22.62 25.51 -18.34
N LEU A 1047 -21.54 24.88 -18.80
CA LEU A 1047 -20.52 25.45 -19.69
C LEU A 1047 -20.30 24.54 -20.90
N HIS A 1048 -19.86 25.12 -22.01
CA HIS A 1048 -19.36 24.37 -23.16
C HIS A 1048 -18.11 25.01 -23.77
N LEU A 1049 -17.20 24.19 -24.30
CA LEU A 1049 -16.06 24.66 -25.10
C LEU A 1049 -16.49 24.80 -26.56
N ALA A 1050 -16.29 26.00 -27.11
CA ALA A 1050 -16.72 26.34 -28.45
C ALA A 1050 -15.83 25.70 -29.55
N ALA A 1051 -16.48 25.27 -30.62
CA ALA A 1051 -15.87 24.84 -31.87
C ALA A 1051 -16.53 25.60 -33.03
N THR A 1052 -15.96 25.52 -34.23
CA THR A 1052 -16.55 26.10 -35.44
C THR A 1052 -16.27 25.20 -36.62
N THR A 1053 -17.35 24.72 -37.25
CA THR A 1053 -17.27 23.94 -38.49
C THR A 1053 -17.13 24.90 -39.68
N SER A 1054 -15.97 24.87 -40.34
CA SER A 1054 -15.72 25.51 -41.63
C SER A 1054 -15.79 24.47 -42.76
N THR A 1055 -15.83 24.90 -44.02
CA THR A 1055 -15.57 24.04 -45.18
C THR A 1055 -14.28 24.47 -45.86
N THR A 1056 -13.42 23.50 -46.23
CA THR A 1056 -12.26 23.77 -47.09
C THR A 1056 -12.68 23.98 -48.54
N GLU A 1057 -11.74 24.43 -49.38
CA GLU A 1057 -11.95 24.66 -50.82
C GLU A 1057 -12.40 23.38 -51.56
N ASP A 1058 -12.02 22.20 -51.07
CA ASP A 1058 -12.47 20.88 -51.56
C ASP A 1058 -13.91 20.50 -51.13
N GLY A 1059 -14.62 21.36 -50.38
CA GLY A 1059 -15.96 21.10 -49.86
C GLY A 1059 -16.03 20.17 -48.64
N LEU A 1060 -14.89 19.77 -48.07
CA LEU A 1060 -14.84 18.95 -46.86
C LEU A 1060 -15.05 19.79 -45.59
N PRO A 1061 -15.78 19.29 -44.57
CA PRO A 1061 -15.94 20.00 -43.31
C PRO A 1061 -14.63 19.96 -42.49
N HIS A 1062 -14.07 21.12 -42.20
CA HIS A 1062 -12.92 21.27 -41.31
C HIS A 1062 -13.36 21.91 -39.98
N ILE A 1063 -13.30 21.13 -38.91
CA ILE A 1063 -13.75 21.56 -37.58
C ILE A 1063 -12.57 22.19 -36.83
N THR A 1064 -12.67 23.49 -36.56
CA THR A 1064 -11.70 24.23 -35.76
C THR A 1064 -12.14 24.27 -34.30
N MET A 1065 -11.21 24.02 -33.37
CA MET A 1065 -11.47 24.17 -31.94
C MET A 1065 -11.10 25.59 -31.52
N LEU A 1066 -12.04 26.34 -30.93
CA LEU A 1066 -11.76 27.70 -30.47
C LEU A 1066 -11.11 27.73 -29.08
N TYR A 1067 -11.13 26.60 -28.36
CA TYR A 1067 -10.58 26.43 -27.01
C TYR A 1067 -11.12 27.42 -25.95
N LYS A 1068 -12.24 28.10 -26.23
CA LYS A 1068 -12.87 29.08 -25.35
C LYS A 1068 -14.15 28.53 -24.73
N ALA A 1069 -14.25 28.62 -23.41
CA ALA A 1069 -15.42 28.25 -22.63
C ALA A 1069 -16.50 29.35 -22.72
N THR A 1070 -17.75 28.93 -22.90
CA THR A 1070 -18.93 29.79 -23.03
C THR A 1070 -20.06 29.22 -22.17
N SER A 1071 -20.84 30.09 -21.54
CA SER A 1071 -21.96 29.69 -20.67
C SER A 1071 -23.15 29.10 -21.46
N GLY A 1072 -23.86 28.16 -20.82
CA GLY A 1072 -24.99 27.44 -21.39
C GLY A 1072 -24.63 26.04 -21.88
N ALA A 1073 -25.64 25.19 -22.04
CA ALA A 1073 -25.51 23.89 -22.71
C ALA A 1073 -25.51 24.04 -24.24
N ILE A 1074 -24.86 23.11 -24.94
CA ILE A 1074 -24.68 23.14 -26.40
C ILE A 1074 -26.05 23.18 -27.13
N ARG A 1075 -26.40 24.33 -27.72
CA ARG A 1075 -27.65 24.57 -28.44
C ARG A 1075 -27.59 24.10 -29.90
N GLY A 1076 -27.46 22.79 -30.11
CA GLY A 1076 -27.87 22.18 -31.38
C GLY A 1076 -26.83 22.02 -32.49
N GLU A 1077 -25.53 21.95 -32.20
CA GLU A 1077 -24.60 21.36 -33.17
C GLU A 1077 -24.80 19.84 -33.24
N GLU A 1078 -25.55 19.42 -34.26
CA GLU A 1078 -25.75 18.01 -34.57
C GLU A 1078 -24.51 17.46 -35.30
N HIS A 1079 -24.27 16.15 -35.18
CA HIS A 1079 -23.34 15.40 -36.03
C HIS A 1079 -21.81 15.68 -35.92
N TYR A 1080 -21.25 16.32 -34.87
CA TYR A 1080 -19.78 16.49 -34.71
C TYR A 1080 -18.95 15.24 -35.08
N GLY A 1081 -19.28 14.07 -34.53
CA GLY A 1081 -18.54 12.83 -34.80
C GLY A 1081 -18.70 12.30 -36.23
N ILE A 1082 -19.80 12.63 -36.91
CA ILE A 1082 -20.08 12.26 -38.30
C ILE A 1082 -19.44 13.28 -39.27
N ASN A 1083 -19.38 14.56 -38.88
CA ASN A 1083 -18.62 15.59 -39.59
C ASN A 1083 -17.11 15.29 -39.50
N LEU A 1084 -16.61 14.83 -38.35
CA LEU A 1084 -15.24 14.34 -38.20
C LEU A 1084 -14.99 13.06 -39.05
N ALA A 1085 -15.95 12.13 -39.12
CA ALA A 1085 -15.87 10.98 -40.02
C ALA A 1085 -15.79 11.39 -41.51
N ARG A 1086 -16.54 12.42 -41.90
CA ARG A 1086 -16.51 13.06 -43.23
C ARG A 1086 -15.17 13.75 -43.50
N ALA A 1087 -14.60 14.45 -42.52
CA ALA A 1087 -13.28 15.07 -42.59
C ALA A 1087 -12.12 14.06 -42.70
N ILE A 1088 -12.28 12.86 -42.13
CA ILE A 1088 -11.30 11.75 -42.20
C ILE A 1088 -11.36 11.02 -43.55
N GLY A 1089 -12.37 11.27 -44.39
CA GLY A 1089 -12.52 10.63 -45.70
C GLY A 1089 -13.10 9.21 -45.64
N LEU A 1090 -13.96 8.92 -44.66
CA LEU A 1090 -14.72 7.67 -44.67
C LEU A 1090 -15.70 7.62 -45.85
N PRO A 1091 -16.09 6.42 -46.36
CA PRO A 1091 -16.96 6.31 -47.53
C PRO A 1091 -18.30 7.03 -47.33
N GLN A 1092 -18.72 7.83 -48.32
CA GLN A 1092 -19.92 8.66 -48.20
C GLN A 1092 -21.18 7.82 -47.88
N SER A 1093 -21.33 6.64 -48.52
CA SER A 1093 -22.44 5.71 -48.25
C SER A 1093 -22.48 5.17 -46.80
N PHE A 1094 -21.34 5.13 -46.10
CA PHE A 1094 -21.28 4.82 -44.68
C PHE A 1094 -21.67 6.04 -43.83
N ILE A 1095 -21.22 7.24 -44.21
CA ILE A 1095 -21.53 8.50 -43.54
C ILE A 1095 -23.04 8.78 -43.61
N ASP A 1096 -23.64 8.67 -44.79
CA ASP A 1096 -25.06 8.91 -45.02
C ASP A 1096 -25.93 7.93 -44.20
N LYS A 1097 -25.52 6.65 -44.15
CA LYS A 1097 -26.19 5.63 -43.32
C LYS A 1097 -26.02 5.89 -41.82
N ALA A 1098 -24.86 6.37 -41.38
CA ALA A 1098 -24.64 6.77 -39.99
C ALA A 1098 -25.48 8.01 -39.61
N GLU A 1099 -25.67 8.95 -40.53
CA GLU A 1099 -26.52 10.13 -40.33
C GLU A 1099 -28.01 9.76 -40.24
N GLU A 1100 -28.48 8.83 -41.11
CA GLU A 1100 -29.82 8.24 -41.05
C GLU A 1100 -30.08 7.55 -39.69
N VAL A 1101 -29.16 6.67 -39.26
CA VAL A 1101 -29.28 5.95 -37.99
C VAL A 1101 -29.24 6.90 -36.79
N ALA A 1102 -28.42 7.96 -36.82
CA ALA A 1102 -28.39 8.98 -35.78
C ALA A 1102 -29.73 9.75 -35.69
N LYS A 1103 -30.32 10.12 -36.84
CA LYS A 1103 -31.63 10.78 -36.91
C LYS A 1103 -32.75 9.87 -36.39
N ASP A 1104 -32.73 8.59 -36.73
CA ASP A 1104 -33.76 7.65 -36.26
C ASP A 1104 -33.65 7.33 -34.76
N ILE A 1105 -32.43 7.24 -34.21
CA ILE A 1105 -32.20 7.13 -32.76
C ILE A 1105 -32.68 8.38 -32.02
N ARG A 1106 -32.43 9.59 -32.56
CA ARG A 1106 -32.98 10.84 -32.01
C ARG A 1106 -34.52 10.82 -32.01
N ARG A 1107 -35.13 10.51 -33.16
CA ARG A 1107 -36.60 10.49 -33.32
C ARG A 1107 -37.28 9.57 -32.30
N ARG A 1108 -36.71 8.38 -32.04
CA ARG A 1108 -37.19 7.44 -31.01
C ARG A 1108 -37.03 7.97 -29.58
N ARG A 1109 -35.94 8.68 -29.27
CA ARG A 1109 -35.75 9.35 -27.96
C ARG A 1109 -36.77 10.47 -27.75
N GLU A 1110 -37.10 11.22 -28.80
CA GLU A 1110 -38.04 12.35 -28.74
C GLU A 1110 -39.50 11.90 -28.61
N THR A 1111 -39.92 10.84 -29.30
CA THR A 1111 -41.27 10.26 -29.10
C THR A 1111 -41.48 9.74 -27.67
N THR A 1112 -40.43 9.30 -26.99
CA THR A 1112 -40.49 8.85 -25.58
C THR A 1112 -40.52 10.04 -24.59
N LYS A 1113 -40.17 11.26 -25.00
CA LYS A 1113 -40.16 12.45 -24.13
C LYS A 1113 -41.47 13.23 -24.07
N ARG A 1114 -42.36 13.07 -25.05
CA ARG A 1114 -43.61 13.85 -25.16
C ARG A 1114 -44.76 13.43 -24.23
N SER A 1115 -44.51 12.57 -23.23
CA SER A 1115 -45.57 11.92 -22.43
C SER A 1115 -45.44 12.09 -20.90
N SER A 1116 -44.75 13.14 -20.42
CA SER A 1116 -44.42 13.29 -19.00
C SER A 1116 -44.92 14.61 -18.38
N GLU A 1117 -46.09 14.52 -17.75
CA GLU A 1117 -46.76 15.55 -16.93
C GLU A 1117 -45.86 16.16 -15.86
N SER A 1118 -44.93 15.37 -15.31
CA SER A 1118 -43.90 15.82 -14.36
C SER A 1118 -43.03 16.97 -14.89
N THR A 1119 -42.81 17.07 -16.20
CA THR A 1119 -41.99 18.12 -16.82
C THR A 1119 -42.64 19.50 -16.66
N ARG A 1120 -43.95 19.58 -16.90
CA ARG A 1120 -44.77 20.80 -16.68
C ARG A 1120 -44.71 21.23 -15.21
N LEU A 1121 -44.88 20.26 -14.30
CA LEU A 1121 -44.86 20.48 -12.85
C LEU A 1121 -43.54 21.07 -12.34
N VAL A 1122 -42.39 20.64 -12.90
CA VAL A 1122 -41.06 21.14 -12.54
C VAL A 1122 -40.81 22.53 -13.11
N ALA A 1123 -41.12 22.76 -14.39
CA ALA A 1123 -40.99 24.09 -15.01
C ALA A 1123 -41.82 25.16 -14.29
N ARG A 1124 -43.06 24.81 -13.90
CA ARG A 1124 -43.96 25.67 -13.10
C ARG A 1124 -43.38 26.03 -11.73
N ARG A 1125 -42.76 25.08 -11.02
CA ARG A 1125 -42.05 25.33 -9.75
C ARG A 1125 -40.85 26.27 -9.93
N LYS A 1126 -40.08 26.10 -11.01
CA LYS A 1126 -38.89 26.90 -11.31
C LYS A 1126 -39.24 28.39 -11.55
N LEU A 1127 -40.34 28.65 -12.27
CA LEU A 1127 -40.88 30.00 -12.45
C LEU A 1127 -41.25 30.66 -11.11
N ILE A 1128 -42.00 29.95 -10.27
CA ILE A 1128 -42.48 30.46 -8.96
C ILE A 1128 -41.29 30.81 -8.03
N LEU A 1129 -40.25 29.98 -8.00
CA LEU A 1129 -39.03 30.26 -7.22
C LEU A 1129 -38.26 31.48 -7.74
N ASN A 1130 -38.10 31.60 -9.07
CA ASN A 1130 -37.47 32.77 -9.68
C ASN A 1130 -38.22 34.08 -9.36
N LEU A 1131 -39.56 34.04 -9.36
CA LEU A 1131 -40.39 35.19 -8.98
C LEU A 1131 -40.17 35.57 -7.50
N GLN A 1132 -40.15 34.59 -6.59
CA GLN A 1132 -39.89 34.83 -5.16
C GLN A 1132 -38.53 35.51 -4.93
N ASP A 1133 -37.51 35.08 -5.66
CA ASP A 1133 -36.16 35.63 -5.56
C ASP A 1133 -36.03 37.03 -6.17
N ALA A 1134 -36.70 37.29 -7.30
CA ALA A 1134 -36.76 38.62 -7.90
C ALA A 1134 -37.51 39.62 -6.99
N LEU A 1135 -38.57 39.19 -6.30
CA LEU A 1135 -39.29 40.00 -5.31
C LEU A 1135 -38.46 40.28 -4.05
N ARG A 1136 -37.64 39.32 -3.60
CA ARG A 1136 -36.66 39.54 -2.51
C ARG A 1136 -35.61 40.57 -2.89
N ARG A 1137 -34.97 40.41 -4.06
CA ARG A 1137 -33.97 41.37 -4.57
C ARG A 1137 -34.58 42.77 -4.77
N ALA A 1138 -35.82 42.86 -5.23
CA ALA A 1138 -36.54 44.13 -5.31
C ALA A 1138 -36.67 44.81 -3.93
N LYS A 1139 -37.14 44.07 -2.91
CA LYS A 1139 -37.25 44.55 -1.53
C LYS A 1139 -35.89 45.02 -0.97
N ASP A 1140 -34.83 44.26 -1.20
CA ASP A 1140 -33.50 44.53 -0.64
C ASP A 1140 -32.72 45.62 -1.42
N SER A 1141 -33.24 46.09 -2.57
CA SER A 1141 -32.56 47.06 -3.46
C SER A 1141 -32.71 48.55 -3.08
N GLY A 1142 -33.61 48.89 -2.17
CA GLY A 1142 -33.67 50.22 -1.54
C GLY A 1142 -34.06 51.43 -2.42
N SER A 1143 -34.46 51.22 -3.69
CA SER A 1143 -34.84 52.32 -4.60
C SER A 1143 -36.36 52.37 -4.80
N GLU A 1144 -37.04 53.32 -4.13
CA GLU A 1144 -38.51 53.41 -4.16
C GLU A 1144 -39.07 53.91 -5.51
N GLU A 1145 -38.40 54.84 -6.19
CA GLU A 1145 -38.90 55.45 -7.43
C GLU A 1145 -38.94 54.48 -8.62
N ALA A 1146 -37.95 53.58 -8.72
CA ALA A 1146 -37.85 52.62 -9.82
C ALA A 1146 -38.65 51.32 -9.59
N LEU A 1147 -39.03 51.05 -8.33
CA LEU A 1147 -39.64 49.78 -7.91
C LEU A 1147 -40.94 49.43 -8.66
N PRO A 1148 -41.92 50.35 -8.86
CA PRO A 1148 -43.20 50.00 -9.47
C PRO A 1148 -43.06 49.53 -10.92
N GLY A 1149 -42.24 50.23 -11.72
CA GLY A 1149 -41.99 49.88 -13.12
C GLY A 1149 -41.18 48.60 -13.30
N TYR A 1150 -40.32 48.25 -12.34
CA TYR A 1150 -39.65 46.95 -12.31
C TYR A 1150 -40.63 45.82 -11.97
N LEU A 1151 -41.45 46.00 -10.92
CA LEU A 1151 -42.43 45.00 -10.50
C LEU A 1151 -43.49 44.71 -11.57
N GLN A 1152 -43.96 45.73 -12.30
CA GLN A 1152 -44.92 45.53 -13.39
C GLN A 1152 -44.32 44.68 -14.53
N ARG A 1153 -43.11 45.00 -14.98
CA ARG A 1153 -42.41 44.19 -16.00
C ARG A 1153 -42.14 42.76 -15.53
N LEU A 1154 -41.77 42.60 -14.25
CA LEU A 1154 -41.55 41.29 -13.64
C LEU A 1154 -42.84 40.44 -13.63
N GLN A 1155 -43.99 41.07 -13.40
CA GLN A 1155 -45.29 40.41 -13.46
C GLN A 1155 -45.65 40.00 -14.90
N GLU A 1156 -45.51 40.91 -15.88
CA GLU A 1156 -45.80 40.66 -17.30
C GLU A 1156 -44.92 39.51 -17.84
N ASP A 1157 -43.61 39.55 -17.57
CA ASP A 1157 -42.64 38.55 -18.03
C ASP A 1157 -42.79 37.19 -17.29
N PHE A 1158 -43.31 37.18 -16.06
CA PHE A 1158 -43.69 35.95 -15.36
C PHE A 1158 -44.96 35.33 -15.94
N VAL A 1159 -46.01 36.12 -16.21
CA VAL A 1159 -47.28 35.62 -16.76
C VAL A 1159 -47.06 35.01 -18.14
N ALA A 1160 -46.35 35.70 -19.05
CA ALA A 1160 -46.07 35.18 -20.39
C ALA A 1160 -45.35 33.81 -20.36
N ARG A 1161 -44.29 33.68 -19.55
CA ARG A 1161 -43.56 32.41 -19.40
C ARG A 1161 -44.37 31.31 -18.71
N MET A 1162 -45.34 31.68 -17.86
CA MET A 1162 -46.23 30.71 -17.22
C MET A 1162 -47.31 30.21 -18.22
N GLU A 1163 -47.80 31.07 -19.11
CA GLU A 1163 -48.64 30.64 -20.24
C GLU A 1163 -47.85 29.74 -21.21
N GLU A 1164 -46.58 30.04 -21.51
CA GLU A 1164 -45.72 29.14 -22.30
C GLU A 1164 -45.60 27.73 -21.66
N VAL A 1165 -45.44 27.66 -20.34
CA VAL A 1165 -45.26 26.40 -19.60
C VAL A 1165 -46.56 25.60 -19.43
N ASP A 1166 -47.72 26.25 -19.37
CA ASP A 1166 -49.01 25.56 -19.36
C ASP A 1166 -49.48 25.15 -20.79
N ASN A 1167 -48.92 25.76 -21.85
CA ASN A 1167 -49.15 25.36 -23.25
C ASN A 1167 -48.16 24.29 -23.79
N MET A 1168 -46.98 24.11 -23.17
CA MET A 1168 -46.02 23.02 -23.45
C MET A 1168 -46.58 21.65 -23.07
#